data_AF-A0A7J6B7W0-F1
#
_entry.id   AF-A0A7J6B7W0-F1
#
_cell.length_a   1.000
_cell.length_b   1.000
_cell.length_c   1.000
_cell.angle_alpha   90.00
_cell.angle_beta   90.00
_cell.angle_gamma   90.00
#
_symmetry.space_group_name_H-M   'P 1'
#
loop_
_entity.id
_entity.type
_entity.pdbx_description
1 polymer ?
#
loop_
_entity_poly.entity_id
_entity_poly.type
_entity_poly.pdbx_seq_one_letter_code
_entity_poly.pdbx_strand_id
1 'polypeptide(L)'
;MEYLHVLSRPMVIDHDHDIIWTEAYMDSVLFNSMAQSLLLMTTVAMPVFSKKKETLSHGILLGVVGTDIPLVEVMMLTPRYKLGAHGYAFLITNNGYILAHPDLRPLYKDGKKLKPKPNYNSVDLTEAEWEDSNDTLRTSMVKGETGTSTLDVRTAVDRGKRPLFLKNNYFYTTINDTPFSFGMVLTQGHGQYMFYGNVSVEEGLHDLQQPDLTIAKEWTYCETDIDPQHRKLTQLQAVVRYLTGKEPDLECDEVLLQQTLFDAVVTAPLEAYWTALMLSDAGVDAGVETAFLGTRSGLMRVTRYTGNEQRKGKHFLTPVDKENLFTMDHHPIWYRLAAENKPGQFYYYVPVDDVNKDKNIFIAVTAVTVTEQKRTALAGAIGVQMSLDLLEGRFLATAKQANNTDCSNVDGLCPLSCESIEINCYLVDNNGFIVTSKERSDVGRFFGEVDGSVMAQLLKSGLFKRVTLYDYQAMCKNSHHHTSAARPLLSPFYSLTAAVKWLFSNLMLFLLEFNICGLWHNDYLVDAKSGYHTTHKQKKAESMVPCNTEYPGFIYDTTIRETNSIIKCGRCQKMFVLQQIVNSNLVMLVVQADCDCSRQYSPITLTPREVKYILLQLFVTARVLAYRLTIKLNSILPV
;
A
#
# COMPACT_ATOMS: atom_id res chain seq x y z
N MET A 1 3.64 -40.22 -1.61
CA MET A 1 2.19 -40.20 -1.93
C MET A 1 1.51 -41.56 -1.75
N GLU A 2 2.22 -42.69 -1.63
CA GLU A 2 1.58 -44.02 -1.55
C GLU A 2 0.61 -44.21 -0.37
N TYR A 3 0.82 -43.52 0.75
CA TYR A 3 -0.07 -43.59 1.92
C TYR A 3 -1.48 -43.02 1.65
N LEU A 4 -1.65 -42.13 0.65
CA LEU A 4 -2.97 -41.56 0.30
C LEU A 4 -3.91 -42.64 -0.26
N HIS A 5 -3.38 -43.64 -0.97
CA HIS A 5 -4.18 -44.77 -1.47
C HIS A 5 -4.69 -45.70 -0.35
N VAL A 6 -4.10 -45.60 0.85
CA VAL A 6 -4.58 -46.33 2.04
C VAL A 6 -5.60 -45.49 2.79
N LEU A 7 -5.33 -44.19 3.00
CA LEU A 7 -6.22 -43.26 3.69
C LEU A 7 -7.52 -42.98 2.95
N SER A 8 -7.53 -43.07 1.61
CA SER A 8 -8.72 -42.84 0.79
C SER A 8 -9.70 -44.03 0.79
N ARG A 9 -9.31 -45.22 1.23
CA ARG A 9 -10.16 -46.43 1.16
C ARG A 9 -11.52 -46.27 1.85
N PRO A 10 -11.61 -45.70 3.07
CA PRO A 10 -12.90 -45.45 3.71
C PRO A 10 -13.79 -44.49 2.90
N MET A 11 -13.19 -43.45 2.30
CA MET A 11 -13.91 -42.49 1.46
C MET A 11 -14.44 -43.10 0.16
N VAL A 12 -13.90 -44.23 -0.31
CA VAL A 12 -14.39 -44.91 -1.53
C VAL A 12 -15.59 -45.80 -1.23
N ILE A 13 -15.67 -46.29 0.00
CA ILE A 13 -16.77 -47.15 0.47
C ILE A 13 -18.00 -46.29 0.76
N ASP A 14 -17.77 -45.08 1.28
CA ASP A 14 -18.80 -44.05 1.38
C ASP A 14 -19.19 -43.60 -0.03
N HIS A 15 -20.45 -43.76 -0.43
CA HIS A 15 -20.88 -43.48 -1.81
C HIS A 15 -21.21 -42.00 -2.03
N ASP A 16 -21.18 -41.21 -0.97
CA ASP A 16 -21.34 -39.76 -1.01
C ASP A 16 -19.96 -39.10 -0.93
N HIS A 17 -19.71 -38.15 -1.82
CA HIS A 17 -18.41 -37.50 -1.92
C HIS A 17 -18.62 -35.99 -2.00
N ASP A 18 -18.31 -35.32 -0.89
CA ASP A 18 -18.39 -33.87 -0.83
C ASP A 18 -17.38 -33.21 -1.77
N ILE A 19 -17.80 -32.08 -2.31
CA ILE A 19 -16.94 -31.18 -3.06
C ILE A 19 -16.01 -30.46 -2.08
N ILE A 20 -14.71 -30.44 -2.37
CA ILE A 20 -13.70 -29.83 -1.50
C ILE A 20 -13.17 -28.56 -2.17
N TRP A 21 -13.08 -27.49 -1.39
CA TRP A 21 -12.49 -26.22 -1.80
C TRP A 21 -11.09 -26.08 -1.22
N THR A 22 -10.13 -25.65 -2.04
CA THR A 22 -8.79 -25.32 -1.56
C THR A 22 -8.73 -23.90 -1.00
N GLU A 23 -7.77 -23.65 -0.11
CA GLU A 23 -7.37 -22.29 0.25
C GLU A 23 -6.81 -21.54 -0.97
N ALA A 24 -6.65 -20.22 -0.85
CA ALA A 24 -6.06 -19.40 -1.91
C ALA A 24 -4.62 -19.84 -2.19
N TYR A 25 -4.31 -20.14 -3.44
CA TYR A 25 -2.95 -20.44 -3.88
C TYR A 25 -2.61 -19.70 -5.17
N MET A 26 -1.32 -19.59 -5.45
CA MET A 26 -0.79 -18.98 -6.66
C MET A 26 -0.50 -20.03 -7.72
N ASP A 27 -1.01 -19.80 -8.93
CA ASP A 27 -0.62 -20.61 -10.07
C ASP A 27 0.82 -20.29 -10.51
N SER A 28 1.67 -21.31 -10.43
CA SER A 28 3.08 -21.27 -10.84
C SER A 28 3.28 -21.02 -12.34
N VAL A 29 2.31 -21.38 -13.19
CA VAL A 29 2.39 -21.20 -14.64
C VAL A 29 2.09 -19.75 -15.01
N LEU A 30 0.97 -19.21 -14.51
CA LEU A 30 0.57 -17.83 -14.75
C LEU A 30 1.52 -16.80 -14.14
N PHE A 31 2.20 -17.12 -13.02
CA PHE A 31 3.22 -16.25 -12.41
C PHE A 31 4.31 -15.80 -13.39
N ASN A 32 4.67 -16.63 -14.37
CA ASN A 32 5.71 -16.30 -15.36
C ASN A 32 5.22 -15.43 -16.53
N SER A 33 3.90 -15.26 -16.69
CA SER A 33 3.28 -14.63 -17.86
C SER A 33 2.94 -13.14 -17.72
N MET A 34 3.33 -12.48 -16.61
CA MET A 34 3.07 -11.06 -16.31
C MET A 34 1.60 -10.63 -16.21
N ALA A 35 0.62 -11.54 -16.34
CA ALA A 35 -0.77 -11.27 -15.98
C ALA A 35 -0.91 -11.30 -14.45
N GLN A 36 -0.53 -10.20 -13.78
CA GLN A 36 -0.61 -10.11 -12.33
C GLN A 36 -2.05 -10.31 -11.83
N SER A 37 -3.07 -9.89 -12.59
CA SER A 37 -4.48 -9.99 -12.23
C SER A 37 -5.00 -11.42 -11.99
N LEU A 38 -4.36 -12.47 -12.49
CA LEU A 38 -4.83 -13.86 -12.33
C LEU A 38 -4.00 -14.67 -11.32
N LEU A 39 -3.31 -14.00 -10.39
CA LEU A 39 -2.30 -14.62 -9.56
C LEU A 39 -2.83 -15.50 -8.42
N LEU A 40 -4.02 -15.24 -7.84
CA LEU A 40 -4.58 -16.08 -6.79
C LEU A 40 -5.86 -16.78 -7.24
N MET A 41 -5.93 -18.08 -6.96
CA MET A 41 -7.03 -18.96 -7.33
C MET A 41 -7.45 -19.83 -6.16
N THR A 42 -8.67 -20.36 -6.24
CA THR A 42 -9.15 -21.47 -5.41
C THR A 42 -9.61 -22.59 -6.34
N THR A 43 -9.34 -23.85 -6.00
CA THR A 43 -9.76 -25.01 -6.78
C THR A 43 -10.94 -25.66 -6.09
N VAL A 44 -11.96 -25.96 -6.88
CA VAL A 44 -13.01 -26.91 -6.53
C VAL A 44 -12.55 -28.29 -6.96
N ALA A 45 -12.40 -29.23 -6.03
CA ALA A 45 -11.87 -30.56 -6.29
C ALA A 45 -12.85 -31.67 -5.87
N MET A 46 -12.92 -32.72 -6.69
CA MET A 46 -13.69 -33.92 -6.42
C MET A 46 -12.84 -35.18 -6.70
N PRO A 47 -12.78 -36.14 -5.77
CA PRO A 47 -12.08 -37.40 -6.01
C PRO A 47 -12.86 -38.30 -6.98
N VAL A 48 -12.13 -39.04 -7.82
CA VAL A 48 -12.68 -39.96 -8.82
C VAL A 48 -12.27 -41.39 -8.47
N PHE A 49 -13.26 -42.27 -8.37
CA PHE A 49 -13.07 -43.65 -7.95
C PHE A 49 -13.42 -44.66 -9.03
N SER A 50 -12.77 -45.83 -8.97
CA SER A 50 -13.09 -46.95 -9.86
C SER A 50 -14.39 -47.64 -9.44
N LYS A 51 -15.39 -47.65 -10.33
CA LYS A 51 -16.67 -48.36 -10.12
C LYS A 51 -16.63 -49.86 -10.50
N LYS A 52 -15.45 -50.42 -10.82
CA LYS A 52 -15.35 -51.84 -11.19
C LYS A 52 -15.60 -52.73 -9.97
N LYS A 53 -16.46 -53.75 -10.11
CA LYS A 53 -16.85 -54.69 -9.02
C LYS A 53 -15.66 -55.36 -8.33
N GLU A 54 -14.59 -55.68 -9.06
CA GLU A 54 -13.37 -56.33 -8.56
C GLU A 54 -12.51 -55.40 -7.67
N THR A 55 -12.57 -54.10 -7.92
CA THR A 55 -11.78 -53.08 -7.21
C THR A 55 -12.59 -52.31 -6.17
N LEU A 56 -13.88 -52.60 -6.05
CA LEU A 56 -14.82 -51.87 -5.20
C LEU A 56 -14.51 -52.08 -3.72
N SER A 57 -14.10 -53.29 -3.31
CA SER A 57 -13.63 -53.61 -1.96
C SER A 57 -12.25 -53.05 -1.64
N HIS A 58 -11.44 -52.75 -2.66
CA HIS A 58 -10.08 -52.23 -2.51
C HIS A 58 -10.03 -50.70 -2.41
N GLY A 59 -11.13 -50.02 -2.75
CA GLY A 59 -11.27 -48.56 -2.60
C GLY A 59 -10.24 -47.78 -3.42
N ILE A 60 -10.15 -48.05 -4.73
CA ILE A 60 -9.12 -47.45 -5.59
C ILE A 60 -9.52 -46.04 -6.04
N LEU A 61 -8.78 -45.04 -5.53
CA LEU A 61 -8.75 -43.67 -6.07
C LEU A 61 -8.05 -43.65 -7.43
N LEU A 62 -8.78 -43.31 -8.48
CA LEU A 62 -8.25 -43.14 -9.84
C LEU A 62 -7.49 -41.81 -9.98
N GLY A 63 -7.98 -40.77 -9.32
CA GLY A 63 -7.40 -39.44 -9.35
C GLY A 63 -8.33 -38.40 -8.71
N VAL A 64 -7.99 -37.13 -8.89
CA VAL A 64 -8.79 -35.99 -8.45
C VAL A 64 -9.02 -35.11 -9.67
N VAL A 65 -10.26 -34.70 -9.90
CA VAL A 65 -10.61 -33.70 -10.90
C VAL A 65 -10.84 -32.40 -10.17
N GLY A 66 -10.33 -31.30 -10.70
CA GLY A 66 -10.58 -29.98 -10.14
C GLY A 66 -10.69 -28.92 -11.21
N THR A 67 -11.34 -27.81 -10.85
CA THR A 67 -11.45 -26.61 -11.68
C THR A 67 -11.00 -25.41 -10.86
N ASP A 68 -10.15 -24.59 -11.45
CA ASP A 68 -9.55 -23.43 -10.80
C ASP A 68 -10.41 -22.19 -11.06
N ILE A 69 -10.71 -21.45 -9.99
CA ILE A 69 -11.50 -20.24 -10.01
C ILE A 69 -10.61 -19.06 -9.61
N PRO A 70 -10.37 -18.10 -10.52
CA PRO A 70 -9.64 -16.89 -10.20
C PRO A 70 -10.39 -16.05 -9.17
N LEU A 71 -9.72 -15.69 -8.07
CA LEU A 71 -10.36 -14.91 -7.00
C LEU A 71 -10.70 -13.49 -7.42
N VAL A 72 -10.04 -12.96 -8.45
CA VAL A 72 -10.36 -11.65 -9.02
C VAL A 72 -11.74 -11.65 -9.67
N GLU A 73 -12.12 -12.71 -10.38
CA GLU A 73 -13.46 -12.83 -10.98
C GLU A 73 -14.56 -12.88 -9.91
N VAL A 74 -14.31 -13.59 -8.80
CA VAL A 74 -15.23 -13.60 -7.66
C VAL A 74 -15.38 -12.21 -7.05
N MET A 75 -14.29 -11.46 -6.91
CA MET A 75 -14.31 -10.11 -6.36
C MET A 75 -14.96 -9.09 -7.30
N MET A 76 -14.95 -9.30 -8.62
CA MET A 76 -15.63 -8.46 -9.61
C MET A 76 -17.16 -8.44 -9.42
N LEU A 77 -17.75 -9.49 -8.83
CA LEU A 77 -19.18 -9.51 -8.47
C LEU A 77 -19.55 -8.45 -7.41
N THR A 78 -18.55 -7.91 -6.71
CA THR A 78 -18.71 -6.88 -5.67
C THR A 78 -17.95 -5.61 -6.01
N PRO A 79 -18.43 -4.83 -6.99
CA PRO A 79 -17.67 -3.71 -7.52
C PRO A 79 -17.56 -2.58 -6.49
N ARG A 80 -16.34 -2.06 -6.32
CA ARG A 80 -16.02 -1.04 -5.29
C ARG A 80 -16.74 0.29 -5.49
N TYR A 81 -17.05 0.66 -6.73
CA TYR A 81 -17.78 1.89 -7.00
C TYR A 81 -19.16 1.92 -6.30
N LYS A 82 -19.76 0.76 -5.99
CA LYS A 82 -21.00 0.64 -5.20
C LYS A 82 -20.78 0.76 -3.69
N LEU A 83 -19.60 0.38 -3.19
CA LEU A 83 -19.27 0.36 -1.77
C LEU A 83 -18.74 1.73 -1.26
N GLY A 84 -18.17 2.54 -2.15
CA GLY A 84 -17.65 3.87 -1.83
C GLY A 84 -16.12 3.91 -1.68
N ALA A 85 -15.56 5.08 -1.34
CA ALA A 85 -14.11 5.35 -1.41
C ALA A 85 -13.24 4.41 -0.55
N HIS A 86 -13.75 4.03 0.62
CA HIS A 86 -13.09 3.12 1.57
C HIS A 86 -13.85 1.80 1.73
N GLY A 87 -14.94 1.61 0.98
CA GLY A 87 -15.74 0.39 1.05
C GLY A 87 -15.09 -0.74 0.27
N TYR A 88 -15.16 -1.95 0.80
CA TYR A 88 -14.60 -3.14 0.17
C TYR A 88 -15.37 -4.39 0.61
N ALA A 89 -15.20 -5.44 -0.18
CA ALA A 89 -15.64 -6.77 0.18
C ALA A 89 -14.43 -7.68 0.38
N PHE A 90 -14.63 -8.77 1.11
CA PHE A 90 -13.61 -9.76 1.39
C PHE A 90 -14.23 -11.14 1.61
N LEU A 91 -13.38 -12.15 1.46
CA LEU A 91 -13.76 -13.56 1.61
C LEU A 91 -12.82 -14.21 2.63
N ILE A 92 -13.39 -14.99 3.54
CA ILE A 92 -12.63 -15.81 4.49
C ILE A 92 -13.05 -17.28 4.41
N THR A 93 -12.14 -18.15 4.79
CA THR A 93 -12.41 -19.57 4.99
C THR A 93 -13.03 -19.86 6.36
N ASN A 94 -13.57 -21.06 6.55
CA ASN A 94 -13.98 -21.60 7.84
C ASN A 94 -12.85 -21.71 8.88
N ASN A 95 -11.59 -21.44 8.52
CA ASN A 95 -10.48 -21.33 9.46
C ASN A 95 -10.19 -19.87 9.88
N GLY A 96 -10.80 -18.89 9.21
CA GLY A 96 -10.50 -17.46 9.36
C GLY A 96 -9.39 -16.96 8.43
N TYR A 97 -8.86 -17.81 7.55
CA TYR A 97 -7.86 -17.38 6.58
C TYR A 97 -8.50 -16.56 5.46
N ILE A 98 -7.82 -15.50 5.06
CA ILE A 98 -8.25 -14.63 3.99
C ILE A 98 -8.10 -15.35 2.67
N LEU A 99 -9.21 -15.46 1.94
CA LEU A 99 -9.21 -15.90 0.55
C LEU A 99 -8.93 -14.68 -0.36
N ALA A 100 -9.70 -13.61 -0.21
CA ALA A 100 -9.53 -12.36 -0.95
C ALA A 100 -9.78 -11.16 -0.03
N HIS A 101 -8.83 -10.21 -0.02
CA HIS A 101 -8.93 -8.97 0.77
C HIS A 101 -8.04 -7.86 0.15
N PRO A 102 -8.46 -6.58 0.18
CA PRO A 102 -7.67 -5.46 -0.34
C PRO A 102 -6.23 -5.39 0.20
N ASP A 103 -6.06 -5.64 1.51
CA ASP A 103 -4.77 -5.53 2.21
C ASP A 103 -3.97 -6.85 2.25
N LEU A 104 -4.46 -7.91 1.56
CA LEU A 104 -3.67 -9.13 1.38
C LEU A 104 -2.52 -8.86 0.41
N ARG A 105 -1.28 -8.96 0.90
CA ARG A 105 -0.06 -8.75 0.12
C ARG A 105 0.71 -10.06 0.00
N PRO A 106 0.38 -10.91 -0.99
CA PRO A 106 0.98 -12.24 -1.10
C PRO A 106 2.39 -12.21 -1.73
N LEU A 107 2.77 -11.12 -2.38
CA LEU A 107 4.08 -10.94 -3.02
C LEU A 107 4.97 -9.96 -2.25
N TYR A 108 6.29 -10.15 -2.38
CA TYR A 108 7.30 -9.19 -1.94
C TYR A 108 8.38 -8.97 -3.00
N LYS A 109 9.00 -7.79 -2.99
CA LYS A 109 10.10 -7.43 -3.90
C LYS A 109 11.43 -7.85 -3.28
N ASP A 110 12.15 -8.76 -3.94
CA ASP A 110 13.52 -9.16 -3.61
C ASP A 110 14.47 -8.65 -4.69
N GLY A 111 15.02 -7.46 -4.47
CA GLY A 111 15.75 -6.70 -5.48
C GLY A 111 14.84 -6.30 -6.64
N LYS A 112 15.09 -6.82 -7.85
CA LYS A 112 14.26 -6.56 -9.04
C LYS A 112 13.21 -7.63 -9.32
N LYS A 113 13.19 -8.73 -8.57
CA LYS A 113 12.26 -9.85 -8.79
C LYS A 113 11.15 -9.81 -7.74
N LEU A 114 9.91 -10.01 -8.18
CA LEU A 114 8.79 -10.30 -7.29
C LEU A 114 8.85 -11.79 -6.93
N LYS A 115 8.61 -12.10 -5.65
CA LYS A 115 8.53 -13.48 -5.15
C LYS A 115 7.30 -13.63 -4.24
N PRO A 116 6.67 -14.82 -4.20
CA PRO A 116 5.63 -15.11 -3.21
C PRO A 116 6.22 -15.13 -1.81
N LYS A 117 5.50 -14.53 -0.85
CA LYS A 117 5.86 -14.61 0.58
C LYS A 117 5.66 -16.04 1.07
N PRO A 118 6.47 -16.55 2.00
CA PRO A 118 6.15 -17.79 2.68
C PRO A 118 4.78 -17.69 3.39
N ASN A 119 3.97 -18.74 3.34
CA ASN A 119 2.67 -18.84 4.02
C ASN A 119 1.65 -17.73 3.68
N TYR A 120 1.69 -17.17 2.47
CA TYR A 120 0.72 -16.17 2.02
C TYR A 120 -0.74 -16.66 2.05
N ASN A 121 -0.95 -17.97 2.01
CA ASN A 121 -2.26 -18.63 2.02
C ASN A 121 -2.87 -18.80 3.42
N SER A 122 -2.11 -18.54 4.49
CA SER A 122 -2.55 -18.73 5.87
C SER A 122 -2.62 -17.42 6.66
N VAL A 123 -2.80 -16.29 5.97
CA VAL A 123 -2.97 -14.97 6.60
C VAL A 123 -4.38 -14.88 7.18
N ASP A 124 -4.49 -14.60 8.48
CA ASP A 124 -5.78 -14.47 9.19
C ASP A 124 -6.38 -13.06 8.99
N LEU A 125 -7.71 -12.93 9.14
CA LEU A 125 -8.41 -11.64 9.11
C LEU A 125 -7.81 -10.63 10.10
N THR A 126 -7.46 -11.09 11.30
CA THR A 126 -6.86 -10.26 12.37
C THR A 126 -5.45 -9.78 12.04
N GLU A 127 -4.79 -10.36 11.05
CA GLU A 127 -3.47 -9.92 10.57
C GLU A 127 -3.57 -8.85 9.49
N ALA A 128 -4.71 -8.76 8.79
CA ALA A 128 -4.96 -7.74 7.78
C ALA A 128 -5.71 -6.53 8.35
N GLU A 129 -6.69 -6.76 9.23
CA GLU A 129 -7.49 -5.72 9.84
C GLU A 129 -7.21 -5.60 11.35
N TRP A 130 -6.99 -4.36 11.81
CA TRP A 130 -6.80 -4.08 13.24
C TRP A 130 -8.12 -3.62 13.85
N GLU A 131 -8.81 -4.54 14.51
CA GLU A 131 -9.98 -4.25 15.32
C GLU A 131 -9.58 -3.91 16.77
N ASP A 132 -10.26 -2.92 17.37
CA ASP A 132 -10.15 -2.68 18.81
C ASP A 132 -11.00 -3.69 19.65
N SER A 133 -11.77 -4.57 18.99
CA SER A 133 -12.70 -5.54 19.59
C SER A 133 -12.10 -6.95 19.76
N ASN A 134 -12.67 -7.77 20.65
CA ASN A 134 -12.14 -9.11 21.01
C ASN A 134 -12.49 -10.19 19.96
N ASP A 135 -12.07 -10.00 18.70
CA ASP A 135 -12.18 -10.94 17.58
C ASP A 135 -13.62 -11.42 17.29
N THR A 136 -14.61 -10.57 17.59
CA THR A 136 -16.04 -10.94 17.53
C THR A 136 -16.52 -11.18 16.10
N LEU A 137 -16.11 -10.33 15.16
CA LEU A 137 -16.45 -10.45 13.74
C LEU A 137 -15.89 -11.76 13.17
N ARG A 138 -14.58 -11.97 13.31
CA ARG A 138 -13.90 -13.20 12.88
C ARG A 138 -14.60 -14.45 13.40
N THR A 139 -14.95 -14.48 14.68
CA THR A 139 -15.58 -15.64 15.32
C THR A 139 -16.96 -15.93 14.72
N SER A 140 -17.76 -14.89 14.49
CA SER A 140 -19.11 -15.02 13.93
C SER A 140 -19.06 -15.54 12.49
N MET A 141 -18.15 -15.00 11.68
CA MET A 141 -17.96 -15.45 10.30
C MET A 141 -17.43 -16.88 10.22
N VAL A 142 -16.46 -17.27 11.06
CA VAL A 142 -15.94 -18.65 11.09
C VAL A 142 -17.01 -19.67 11.49
N LYS A 143 -17.93 -19.29 12.37
CA LYS A 143 -19.09 -20.12 12.74
C LYS A 143 -20.17 -20.19 11.65
N GLY A 144 -20.06 -19.34 10.63
CA GLY A 144 -21.05 -19.24 9.58
C GLY A 144 -22.33 -18.52 10.01
N GLU A 145 -22.23 -17.58 10.94
CA GLU A 145 -23.37 -16.74 11.34
C GLU A 145 -23.57 -15.61 10.32
N THR A 146 -24.82 -15.19 10.11
CA THR A 146 -25.15 -14.00 9.31
C THR A 146 -25.48 -12.85 10.24
N GLY A 147 -24.88 -11.69 10.02
CA GLY A 147 -25.06 -10.56 10.91
C GLY A 147 -24.42 -9.26 10.45
N THR A 148 -24.50 -8.28 11.33
CA THR A 148 -23.93 -6.95 11.13
C THR A 148 -23.20 -6.49 12.38
N SER A 149 -22.05 -5.87 12.20
CA SER A 149 -21.23 -5.34 13.30
C SER A 149 -20.70 -3.96 12.94
N THR A 150 -20.67 -3.04 13.90
CA THR A 150 -19.99 -1.75 13.73
C THR A 150 -18.72 -1.76 14.54
N LEU A 151 -17.59 -1.47 13.89
CA LEU A 151 -16.26 -1.52 14.49
C LEU A 151 -15.49 -0.25 14.16
N ASP A 152 -14.73 0.24 15.14
CA ASP A 152 -13.75 1.29 14.92
C ASP A 152 -12.44 0.64 14.48
N VAL A 153 -11.98 1.01 13.28
CA VAL A 153 -10.86 0.38 12.60
C VAL A 153 -9.77 1.41 12.39
N ARG A 154 -8.54 0.99 12.65
CA ARG A 154 -7.35 1.77 12.33
C ARG A 154 -6.82 1.25 11.01
N THR A 155 -6.72 2.13 10.02
CA THR A 155 -6.09 1.81 8.75
C THR A 155 -4.98 2.82 8.48
N ALA A 156 -4.13 2.55 7.50
CA ALA A 156 -3.09 3.47 7.10
C ALA A 156 -2.99 3.56 5.59
N VAL A 157 -2.92 4.79 5.09
CA VAL A 157 -2.69 5.09 3.67
C VAL A 157 -1.22 5.48 3.45
N ASP A 158 -0.83 5.57 2.18
CA ASP A 158 0.54 5.93 1.79
C ASP A 158 1.59 4.97 2.40
N ARG A 159 1.39 3.65 2.17
CA ARG A 159 2.27 2.56 2.66
C ARG A 159 2.53 2.60 4.17
N GLY A 160 1.50 2.84 4.97
CA GLY A 160 1.61 2.87 6.44
C GLY A 160 2.01 4.23 7.03
N LYS A 161 2.28 5.25 6.21
CA LYS A 161 2.76 6.54 6.74
C LYS A 161 1.67 7.36 7.41
N ARG A 162 0.43 7.25 6.93
CA ARG A 162 -0.68 8.13 7.32
C ARG A 162 -1.80 7.33 7.98
N PRO A 163 -1.90 7.32 9.32
CA PRO A 163 -2.99 6.65 10.01
C PRO A 163 -4.32 7.36 9.72
N LEU A 164 -5.36 6.56 9.49
CA LEU A 164 -6.77 6.96 9.40
C LEU A 164 -7.58 6.17 10.42
N PHE A 165 -8.54 6.83 11.04
CA PHE A 165 -9.48 6.23 11.98
C PHE A 165 -10.84 6.19 11.29
N LEU A 166 -11.25 4.99 10.90
CA LEU A 166 -12.51 4.79 10.20
C LEU A 166 -13.50 4.09 11.11
N LYS A 167 -14.78 4.46 10.99
CA LYS A 167 -15.86 3.74 11.62
C LYS A 167 -16.59 2.93 10.56
N ASN A 168 -16.42 1.61 10.61
CA ASN A 168 -16.86 0.70 9.58
C ASN A 168 -18.08 -0.10 10.04
N ASN A 169 -19.05 -0.24 9.13
CA ASN A 169 -20.18 -1.16 9.27
C ASN A 169 -19.89 -2.41 8.44
N TYR A 170 -19.74 -3.54 9.11
CA TYR A 170 -19.52 -4.86 8.54
C TYR A 170 -20.85 -5.58 8.37
N PHE A 171 -21.04 -6.17 7.20
CA PHE A 171 -22.15 -7.05 6.86
C PHE A 171 -21.55 -8.38 6.43
N TYR A 172 -21.92 -9.48 7.08
CA TYR A 172 -21.32 -10.77 6.80
C TYR A 172 -22.36 -11.88 6.76
N THR A 173 -22.08 -12.88 5.92
CA THR A 173 -22.94 -14.05 5.68
C THR A 173 -22.09 -15.23 5.20
N THR A 174 -22.63 -16.44 5.30
CA THR A 174 -22.05 -17.62 4.66
C THR A 174 -22.39 -17.70 3.19
N ILE A 175 -21.51 -18.28 2.39
CA ILE A 175 -21.82 -18.71 1.02
C ILE A 175 -22.25 -20.17 1.09
N ASN A 176 -23.52 -20.43 0.76
CA ASN A 176 -24.10 -21.77 0.79
C ASN A 176 -23.27 -22.75 -0.05
N ASP A 177 -23.22 -24.01 0.39
CA ASP A 177 -22.49 -25.11 -0.29
C ASP A 177 -20.98 -24.88 -0.45
N THR A 178 -20.41 -23.94 0.30
CA THR A 178 -18.96 -23.69 0.36
C THR A 178 -18.49 -23.50 1.82
N PRO A 179 -17.21 -23.73 2.12
CA PRO A 179 -16.64 -23.43 3.43
C PRO A 179 -16.29 -21.94 3.60
N PHE A 180 -16.81 -21.06 2.74
CA PHE A 180 -16.44 -19.65 2.71
C PHE A 180 -17.50 -18.76 3.33
N SER A 181 -17.04 -17.67 3.95
CA SER A 181 -17.89 -16.58 4.43
C SER A 181 -17.53 -15.30 3.70
N PHE A 182 -18.57 -14.55 3.36
CA PHE A 182 -18.49 -13.27 2.68
C PHE A 182 -18.64 -12.13 3.69
N GLY A 183 -17.76 -11.13 3.59
CA GLY A 183 -17.83 -9.89 4.34
C GLY A 183 -17.86 -8.68 3.41
N MET A 184 -18.68 -7.69 3.75
CA MET A 184 -18.78 -6.41 3.07
C MET A 184 -18.67 -5.28 4.09
N VAL A 185 -17.89 -4.26 3.74
CA VAL A 185 -17.55 -3.15 4.63
C VAL A 185 -18.01 -1.85 4.00
N LEU A 186 -18.80 -1.08 4.75
CA LEU A 186 -19.21 0.28 4.41
C LEU A 186 -18.77 1.24 5.51
N THR A 187 -17.99 2.26 5.15
CA THR A 187 -17.55 3.29 6.09
C THR A 187 -18.69 4.27 6.39
N GLN A 188 -18.85 4.68 7.65
CA GLN A 188 -19.89 5.64 8.01
C GLN A 188 -19.64 7.01 7.37
N GLY A 189 -20.71 7.68 6.93
CA GLY A 189 -20.62 8.96 6.20
C GLY A 189 -20.22 8.84 4.72
N HIS A 190 -19.58 7.73 4.33
CA HIS A 190 -19.05 7.52 2.98
C HIS A 190 -19.47 6.16 2.43
N GLY A 191 -20.39 6.14 1.45
CA GLY A 191 -20.86 4.89 0.83
C GLY A 191 -22.22 4.41 1.32
N GLN A 192 -22.80 5.01 2.37
CA GLN A 192 -24.17 4.72 2.82
C GLN A 192 -25.24 5.17 1.81
N TYR A 193 -24.99 6.30 1.15
CA TYR A 193 -25.89 6.88 0.17
C TYR A 193 -25.16 7.08 -1.16
N MET A 194 -25.90 6.89 -2.22
CA MET A 194 -25.51 7.13 -3.61
C MET A 194 -26.68 7.82 -4.30
N PHE A 195 -26.39 8.79 -5.15
CA PHE A 195 -27.38 9.39 -6.02
C PHE A 195 -27.26 8.81 -7.42
N TYR A 196 -28.38 8.80 -8.13
CA TYR A 196 -28.48 8.38 -9.52
C TYR A 196 -29.05 9.53 -10.32
N GLY A 197 -28.48 9.74 -11.50
CA GLY A 197 -29.03 10.65 -12.49
C GLY A 197 -29.23 9.93 -13.80
N ASN A 198 -30.18 10.42 -14.59
CA ASN A 198 -30.48 9.85 -15.90
C ASN A 198 -30.16 10.89 -16.97
N VAL A 199 -29.46 10.46 -18.02
CA VAL A 199 -29.04 11.28 -19.16
C VAL A 199 -29.25 10.48 -20.44
N SER A 200 -29.42 11.20 -21.57
CA SER A 200 -29.44 10.55 -22.87
C SER A 200 -28.06 10.00 -23.22
N VAL A 201 -28.04 8.89 -23.96
CA VAL A 201 -26.77 8.25 -24.37
C VAL A 201 -26.01 9.17 -25.33
N GLU A 202 -26.73 9.91 -26.18
CA GLU A 202 -26.15 10.82 -27.15
C GLU A 202 -25.41 11.99 -26.49
N GLU A 203 -26.04 12.62 -25.49
CA GLU A 203 -25.45 13.72 -24.72
C GLU A 203 -24.27 13.23 -23.89
N GLY A 204 -24.43 12.12 -23.17
CA GLY A 204 -23.35 11.54 -22.38
C GLY A 204 -22.16 11.13 -23.23
N LEU A 205 -22.38 10.53 -24.40
CA LEU A 205 -21.30 10.09 -25.29
C LEU A 205 -20.54 11.27 -25.91
N HIS A 206 -21.24 12.36 -26.23
CA HIS A 206 -20.62 13.60 -26.70
C HIS A 206 -19.62 14.13 -25.67
N ASP A 207 -20.03 14.22 -24.39
CA ASP A 207 -19.19 14.76 -23.33
C ASP A 207 -18.09 13.79 -22.88
N LEU A 208 -18.35 12.47 -22.94
CA LEU A 208 -17.36 11.44 -22.63
C LEU A 208 -16.18 11.43 -23.62
N GLN A 209 -16.39 11.88 -24.86
CA GLN A 209 -15.36 11.92 -25.90
C GLN A 209 -14.51 13.21 -25.88
N GLN A 210 -14.76 14.12 -24.93
CA GLN A 210 -13.94 15.31 -24.78
C GLN A 210 -12.50 14.96 -24.37
N PRO A 211 -11.48 15.71 -24.85
CA PRO A 211 -10.07 15.38 -24.65
C PRO A 211 -9.55 15.63 -23.23
N ASP A 212 -10.25 16.44 -22.42
CA ASP A 212 -9.94 16.69 -21.01
C ASP A 212 -10.38 15.53 -20.09
N LEU A 213 -11.24 14.64 -20.60
CA LEU A 213 -11.86 13.57 -19.84
C LEU A 213 -11.17 12.22 -20.08
N THR A 214 -11.01 11.47 -19.00
CA THR A 214 -10.56 10.07 -19.03
C THR A 214 -11.34 9.24 -18.04
N ILE A 215 -11.53 7.95 -18.33
CA ILE A 215 -12.06 6.99 -17.36
C ILE A 215 -10.91 6.17 -16.76
N ALA A 216 -11.12 5.67 -15.54
CA ALA A 216 -10.19 4.78 -14.85
C ALA A 216 -9.88 3.56 -15.74
N LYS A 217 -8.61 3.33 -16.07
CA LYS A 217 -8.23 2.27 -17.01
C LYS A 217 -8.20 0.90 -16.35
N GLU A 218 -7.98 0.93 -15.04
CA GLU A 218 -7.87 -0.22 -14.16
C GLU A 218 -9.25 -0.79 -13.80
N TRP A 219 -10.33 -0.04 -14.05
CA TRP A 219 -11.70 -0.43 -13.75
C TRP A 219 -12.35 -1.21 -14.90
N THR A 220 -13.17 -2.20 -14.58
CA THR A 220 -13.92 -2.98 -15.56
C THR A 220 -15.30 -2.37 -15.81
N TYR A 221 -15.44 -1.59 -16.89
CA TYR A 221 -16.74 -1.08 -17.36
C TYR A 221 -17.41 -2.08 -18.30
N CYS A 222 -16.59 -2.69 -19.16
CA CYS A 222 -16.97 -3.74 -20.09
C CYS A 222 -15.96 -4.89 -20.03
N GLU A 223 -16.45 -6.11 -20.14
CA GLU A 223 -15.63 -7.31 -20.10
C GLU A 223 -14.94 -7.51 -21.46
N THR A 224 -13.65 -7.21 -21.51
CA THR A 224 -12.83 -7.30 -22.73
C THR A 224 -12.00 -8.59 -22.80
N ASP A 225 -11.95 -9.36 -21.73
CA ASP A 225 -10.99 -10.45 -21.56
C ASP A 225 -11.45 -11.77 -22.21
N ILE A 226 -12.74 -11.90 -22.52
CA ILE A 226 -13.33 -13.09 -23.15
C ILE A 226 -12.86 -13.23 -24.60
N ASP A 227 -13.02 -12.18 -25.43
CA ASP A 227 -12.66 -12.21 -26.85
C ASP A 227 -11.24 -11.65 -27.09
N PRO A 228 -10.33 -12.40 -27.75
CA PRO A 228 -9.02 -11.91 -28.17
C PRO A 228 -9.04 -10.60 -28.99
N GLN A 229 -10.12 -10.32 -29.72
CA GLN A 229 -10.30 -9.07 -30.45
C GLN A 229 -10.57 -7.89 -29.50
N HIS A 230 -11.41 -8.10 -28.48
CA HIS A 230 -11.75 -7.09 -27.48
C HIS A 230 -10.58 -6.78 -26.53
N ARG A 231 -9.68 -7.74 -26.27
CA ARG A 231 -8.46 -7.51 -25.45
C ARG A 231 -7.54 -6.39 -25.94
N LYS A 232 -7.65 -5.99 -27.20
CA LYS A 232 -6.87 -4.87 -27.78
C LYS A 232 -7.50 -3.51 -27.50
N LEU A 233 -8.77 -3.48 -27.12
CA LEU A 233 -9.50 -2.25 -26.85
C LEU A 233 -9.13 -1.70 -25.47
N THR A 234 -9.06 -0.39 -25.36
CA THR A 234 -9.09 0.25 -24.05
C THR A 234 -10.51 0.22 -23.50
N GLN A 235 -10.67 0.29 -22.18
CA GLN A 235 -12.00 0.35 -21.55
C GLN A 235 -12.86 1.47 -22.14
N LEU A 236 -12.30 2.66 -22.39
CA LEU A 236 -13.02 3.76 -23.03
C LEU A 236 -13.50 3.41 -24.45
N GLN A 237 -12.65 2.73 -25.23
CA GLN A 237 -13.02 2.31 -26.59
C GLN A 237 -14.12 1.24 -26.56
N ALA A 238 -14.05 0.29 -25.63
CA ALA A 238 -15.08 -0.74 -25.45
C ALA A 238 -16.43 -0.09 -25.11
N VAL A 239 -16.44 0.82 -24.13
CA VAL A 239 -17.64 1.58 -23.75
C VAL A 239 -18.24 2.35 -24.93
N VAL A 240 -17.42 3.06 -25.70
CA VAL A 240 -17.89 3.80 -26.88
C VAL A 240 -18.48 2.86 -27.94
N ARG A 241 -17.89 1.68 -28.17
CA ARG A 241 -18.40 0.71 -29.17
C ARG A 241 -19.73 0.07 -28.74
N TYR A 242 -19.85 -0.24 -27.45
CA TYR A 242 -21.09 -0.73 -26.86
C TYR A 242 -22.21 0.32 -26.97
N LEU A 243 -21.96 1.55 -26.49
CA LEU A 243 -22.96 2.63 -26.50
C LEU A 243 -23.37 3.08 -27.91
N THR A 244 -22.48 2.94 -28.90
CA THR A 244 -22.81 3.24 -30.32
C THR A 244 -23.49 2.09 -31.05
N GLY A 245 -23.71 0.95 -30.40
CA GLY A 245 -24.30 -0.25 -31.00
C GLY A 245 -23.43 -0.93 -32.06
N LYS A 246 -22.12 -0.60 -32.12
CA LYS A 246 -21.19 -1.25 -33.05
C LYS A 246 -20.85 -2.68 -32.62
N GLU A 247 -20.75 -2.89 -31.31
CA GLU A 247 -20.50 -4.18 -30.66
C GLU A 247 -21.52 -4.35 -29.52
N PRO A 248 -22.78 -4.71 -29.83
CA PRO A 248 -23.81 -4.89 -28.82
C PRO A 248 -23.61 -6.14 -27.95
N ASP A 249 -22.78 -7.08 -28.40
CA ASP A 249 -22.49 -8.33 -27.71
C ASP A 249 -21.47 -8.17 -26.57
N LEU A 250 -20.93 -6.96 -26.36
CA LEU A 250 -20.05 -6.66 -25.22
C LEU A 250 -20.86 -6.68 -23.91
N GLU A 251 -20.41 -7.48 -22.95
CA GLU A 251 -20.97 -7.49 -21.60
C GLU A 251 -20.43 -6.29 -20.82
N CYS A 252 -21.30 -5.34 -20.47
CA CYS A 252 -20.93 -4.11 -19.75
C CYS A 252 -21.85 -3.87 -18.53
N ASP A 253 -21.32 -3.21 -17.50
CA ASP A 253 -22.13 -2.79 -16.33
C ASP A 253 -22.96 -1.55 -16.69
N GLU A 254 -24.20 -1.76 -17.11
CA GLU A 254 -25.15 -0.71 -17.49
C GLU A 254 -25.31 0.38 -16.42
N VAL A 255 -25.29 0.00 -15.13
CA VAL A 255 -25.48 0.94 -14.02
C VAL A 255 -24.26 1.85 -13.88
N LEU A 256 -23.05 1.29 -13.98
CA LEU A 256 -21.81 2.06 -13.97
C LEU A 256 -21.71 2.97 -15.20
N LEU A 257 -22.12 2.48 -16.37
CA LEU A 257 -22.14 3.27 -17.61
C LEU A 257 -23.09 4.45 -17.49
N GLN A 258 -24.33 4.24 -17.05
CA GLN A 258 -25.31 5.31 -16.88
C GLN A 258 -24.79 6.39 -15.92
N GLN A 259 -24.13 5.99 -14.83
CA GLN A 259 -23.50 6.92 -13.89
C GLN A 259 -22.31 7.66 -14.48
N THR A 260 -21.48 6.98 -15.27
CA THR A 260 -20.34 7.60 -15.94
C THR A 260 -20.78 8.64 -16.97
N LEU A 261 -21.85 8.34 -17.72
CA LEU A 261 -22.47 9.30 -18.64
C LEU A 261 -23.06 10.48 -17.88
N PHE A 262 -23.78 10.23 -16.79
CA PHE A 262 -24.34 11.30 -15.96
C PHE A 262 -23.24 12.21 -15.39
N ASP A 263 -22.18 11.62 -14.84
CA ASP A 263 -21.03 12.34 -14.32
C ASP A 263 -20.33 13.15 -15.43
N ALA A 264 -20.25 12.64 -16.66
CA ALA A 264 -19.66 13.36 -17.80
C ALA A 264 -20.45 14.64 -18.11
N VAL A 265 -21.77 14.56 -18.19
CA VAL A 265 -22.65 15.70 -18.50
C VAL A 265 -22.64 16.72 -17.38
N VAL A 266 -22.80 16.29 -16.13
CA VAL A 266 -22.83 17.20 -14.96
C VAL A 266 -21.52 17.96 -14.80
N THR A 267 -20.41 17.34 -15.18
CA THR A 267 -19.07 17.94 -15.05
C THR A 267 -18.61 18.69 -16.30
N ALA A 268 -19.37 18.66 -17.41
CA ALA A 268 -19.04 19.36 -18.65
C ALA A 268 -18.81 20.88 -18.50
N PRO A 269 -19.58 21.62 -17.69
CA PRO A 269 -19.34 23.06 -17.49
C PRO A 269 -17.97 23.41 -16.88
N LEU A 270 -17.26 22.46 -16.27
CA LEU A 270 -15.96 22.71 -15.66
C LEU A 270 -14.88 23.03 -16.68
N GLU A 271 -14.95 22.48 -17.88
CA GLU A 271 -14.01 22.80 -18.96
C GLU A 271 -14.06 24.31 -19.26
N ALA A 272 -15.27 24.83 -19.51
CA ALA A 272 -15.48 26.25 -19.77
C ALA A 272 -15.05 27.12 -18.58
N TYR A 273 -15.31 26.69 -17.34
CA TYR A 273 -14.90 27.41 -16.13
C TYR A 273 -13.37 27.49 -16.00
N TRP A 274 -12.66 26.37 -16.17
CA TRP A 274 -11.20 26.33 -16.07
C TRP A 274 -10.52 27.11 -17.20
N THR A 275 -11.08 27.05 -18.42
CA THR A 275 -10.59 27.87 -19.54
C THR A 275 -10.84 29.35 -19.30
N ALA A 276 -12.02 29.74 -18.79
CA ALA A 276 -12.32 31.13 -18.46
C ALA A 276 -11.39 31.68 -17.36
N LEU A 277 -11.05 30.85 -16.35
CA LEU A 277 -10.09 31.20 -15.31
C LEU A 277 -8.71 31.51 -15.91
N MET A 278 -8.26 30.70 -16.86
CA MET A 278 -6.99 30.90 -17.57
C MET A 278 -6.97 32.18 -18.42
N LEU A 279 -8.11 32.55 -19.01
CA LEU A 279 -8.26 33.73 -19.86
C LEU A 279 -8.59 35.01 -19.07
N SER A 280 -8.85 34.90 -17.77
CA SER A 280 -9.15 36.06 -16.92
C SER A 280 -7.95 37.01 -16.79
N ASP A 281 -8.19 38.30 -16.54
CA ASP A 281 -7.12 39.30 -16.40
C ASP A 281 -6.16 39.00 -15.24
N ALA A 282 -6.64 38.30 -14.21
CA ALA A 282 -5.82 37.82 -13.10
C ALA A 282 -5.01 36.57 -13.46
N GLY A 283 -5.44 35.82 -14.48
CA GLY A 283 -4.87 34.57 -14.92
C GLY A 283 -4.85 33.49 -13.85
N VAL A 284 -4.08 32.44 -14.10
CA VAL A 284 -3.74 31.43 -13.09
C VAL A 284 -2.35 31.73 -12.54
N ASP A 285 -2.22 31.72 -11.20
CA ASP A 285 -0.94 31.93 -10.52
C ASP A 285 0.16 31.02 -11.10
N ALA A 286 1.32 31.62 -11.40
CA ALA A 286 2.47 30.90 -11.92
C ALA A 286 2.93 29.82 -10.93
N GLY A 287 2.82 28.55 -11.33
CA GLY A 287 3.13 27.40 -10.50
C GLY A 287 1.94 26.48 -10.22
N VAL A 288 0.72 26.88 -10.58
CA VAL A 288 -0.42 25.97 -10.67
C VAL A 288 -0.31 25.16 -11.96
N GLU A 289 -0.03 23.86 -11.85
CA GLU A 289 0.30 23.03 -13.02
C GLU A 289 -0.93 22.37 -13.65
N THR A 290 -1.82 21.85 -12.79
CA THR A 290 -2.96 21.01 -13.20
C THR A 290 -4.13 21.17 -12.22
N ALA A 291 -5.34 21.38 -12.73
CA ALA A 291 -6.58 21.21 -11.98
C ALA A 291 -7.25 19.90 -12.40
N PHE A 292 -7.88 19.21 -11.47
CA PHE A 292 -8.49 17.92 -11.74
C PHE A 292 -9.73 17.70 -10.89
N LEU A 293 -10.63 16.88 -11.43
CA LEU A 293 -11.80 16.34 -10.75
C LEU A 293 -11.78 14.83 -10.98
N GLY A 294 -12.06 14.05 -9.95
CA GLY A 294 -12.53 12.67 -10.15
C GLY A 294 -13.85 12.43 -9.45
N THR A 295 -14.68 11.62 -10.09
CA THR A 295 -16.00 11.27 -9.58
C THR A 295 -16.00 9.86 -9.02
N ARG A 296 -17.14 9.46 -8.45
CA ARG A 296 -17.31 8.13 -7.89
C ARG A 296 -17.28 7.03 -8.95
N SER A 297 -17.72 7.31 -10.19
CA SER A 297 -17.76 6.34 -11.29
C SER A 297 -16.41 6.02 -11.93
N GLY A 298 -15.32 6.65 -11.46
CA GLY A 298 -13.99 6.49 -12.06
C GLY A 298 -13.72 7.46 -13.22
N LEU A 299 -14.61 8.41 -13.47
CA LEU A 299 -14.39 9.50 -14.40
C LEU A 299 -13.42 10.52 -13.81
N MET A 300 -12.44 10.95 -14.61
CA MET A 300 -11.47 11.99 -14.27
C MET A 300 -11.41 13.06 -15.36
N ARG A 301 -11.61 14.32 -14.98
CA ARG A 301 -11.36 15.49 -15.83
C ARG A 301 -10.08 16.17 -15.40
N VAL A 302 -9.23 16.53 -16.35
CA VAL A 302 -7.92 17.10 -16.06
C VAL A 302 -7.62 18.27 -17.00
N THR A 303 -7.52 19.47 -16.44
CA THR A 303 -7.07 20.66 -17.17
C THR A 303 -5.66 21.03 -16.78
N ARG A 304 -4.84 21.26 -17.80
CA ARG A 304 -3.40 21.48 -17.70
C ARG A 304 -3.10 22.93 -18.05
N TYR A 305 -2.70 23.74 -17.06
CA TYR A 305 -2.34 25.14 -17.28
C TYR A 305 -0.89 25.31 -17.73
N THR A 306 0.00 24.39 -17.34
CA THR A 306 1.41 24.40 -17.75
C THR A 306 1.68 23.35 -18.84
N GLY A 307 2.47 23.74 -19.85
CA GLY A 307 2.92 22.84 -20.90
C GLY A 307 3.79 21.69 -20.37
N ASN A 308 3.88 20.59 -21.13
CA ASN A 308 4.58 19.37 -20.69
C ASN A 308 6.08 19.57 -20.40
N GLU A 309 6.73 20.54 -21.05
CA GLU A 309 8.15 20.82 -20.85
C GLU A 309 8.45 21.57 -19.54
N GLN A 310 7.56 22.47 -19.13
CA GLN A 310 7.72 23.30 -17.93
C GLN A 310 7.14 22.62 -16.67
N ARG A 311 6.35 21.55 -16.82
CA ARG A 311 5.74 20.83 -15.71
C ARG A 311 6.79 20.04 -14.92
N LYS A 312 6.84 20.24 -13.60
CA LYS A 312 7.68 19.46 -12.69
C LYS A 312 7.07 18.08 -12.43
N GLY A 313 5.75 17.99 -12.25
CA GLY A 313 5.04 16.72 -12.07
C GLY A 313 4.71 15.99 -13.38
N LYS A 314 5.65 15.25 -13.98
CA LYS A 314 5.44 14.56 -15.28
C LYS A 314 4.25 13.58 -15.31
N HIS A 315 3.95 12.94 -14.18
CA HIS A 315 2.82 12.02 -14.03
C HIS A 315 1.91 12.47 -12.90
N PHE A 316 0.61 12.49 -13.17
CA PHE A 316 -0.43 12.89 -12.22
C PHE A 316 -0.68 11.82 -11.15
N LEU A 317 -0.98 10.59 -11.57
CA LEU A 317 -1.09 9.44 -10.67
C LEU A 317 0.30 8.87 -10.34
N THR A 318 0.50 8.53 -9.07
CA THR A 318 1.74 7.88 -8.61
C THR A 318 1.66 6.37 -8.83
N PRO A 319 2.80 5.64 -8.84
CA PRO A 319 2.79 4.19 -8.81
C PRO A 319 2.02 3.64 -7.60
N VAL A 320 2.04 4.34 -6.46
CA VAL A 320 1.32 3.94 -5.23
C VAL A 320 -0.20 3.96 -5.44
N ASP A 321 -0.71 4.87 -6.27
CA ASP A 321 -2.14 4.89 -6.64
C ASP A 321 -2.55 3.69 -7.52
N LYS A 322 -1.57 2.98 -8.09
CA LYS A 322 -1.76 1.81 -8.97
C LYS A 322 -1.29 0.50 -8.34
N GLU A 323 -0.71 0.55 -7.15
CA GLU A 323 -0.14 -0.60 -6.46
C GLU A 323 -1.22 -1.29 -5.64
N ASN A 324 -1.88 -2.32 -6.20
CA ASN A 324 -2.41 -3.47 -5.46
C ASN A 324 -3.16 -4.45 -6.38
N LEU A 325 -3.02 -5.73 -6.06
CA LEU A 325 -3.49 -6.85 -6.90
C LEU A 325 -5.02 -7.04 -6.86
N PHE A 326 -5.63 -6.88 -5.68
CA PHE A 326 -7.07 -7.05 -5.43
C PHE A 326 -7.83 -5.71 -5.42
N THR A 327 -7.18 -4.64 -5.88
CA THR A 327 -7.70 -3.28 -5.81
C THR A 327 -7.66 -2.60 -7.19
N MET A 328 -7.76 -3.35 -8.29
CA MET A 328 -7.78 -2.76 -9.63
C MET A 328 -8.89 -1.70 -9.78
N ASP A 329 -10.02 -1.87 -9.08
CA ASP A 329 -11.13 -0.90 -9.03
C ASP A 329 -11.04 0.15 -7.90
N HIS A 330 -9.86 0.42 -7.36
CA HIS A 330 -9.73 1.24 -6.15
C HIS A 330 -9.57 2.73 -6.44
N HIS A 331 -10.13 3.56 -5.55
CA HIS A 331 -9.97 5.01 -5.63
C HIS A 331 -8.54 5.43 -5.26
N PRO A 332 -7.92 6.36 -6.00
CA PRO A 332 -6.58 6.83 -5.72
C PRO A 332 -6.46 7.49 -4.34
N ILE A 333 -5.24 7.62 -3.81
CA ILE A 333 -5.00 8.09 -2.44
C ILE A 333 -5.61 9.47 -2.21
N TRP A 334 -5.46 10.39 -3.16
CA TRP A 334 -6.03 11.75 -3.05
C TRP A 334 -7.56 11.73 -2.91
N TYR A 335 -8.25 10.81 -3.59
CA TYR A 335 -9.71 10.70 -3.53
C TYR A 335 -10.15 10.19 -2.16
N ARG A 336 -9.46 9.17 -1.63
CA ARG A 336 -9.68 8.64 -0.28
C ARG A 336 -9.42 9.67 0.82
N LEU A 337 -8.33 10.42 0.70
CA LEU A 337 -7.98 11.50 1.65
C LEU A 337 -9.00 12.64 1.58
N ALA A 338 -9.43 13.01 0.37
CA ALA A 338 -10.47 14.03 0.19
C ALA A 338 -11.80 13.59 0.80
N ALA A 339 -12.20 12.33 0.56
CA ALA A 339 -13.44 11.77 1.06
C ALA A 339 -13.54 11.84 2.58
N GLU A 340 -12.49 11.45 3.30
CA GLU A 340 -12.45 11.49 4.78
C GLU A 340 -12.34 12.92 5.33
N ASN A 341 -11.87 13.87 4.52
CA ASN A 341 -11.76 15.25 4.97
C ASN A 341 -13.12 15.94 5.04
N LYS A 342 -13.25 16.93 5.93
CA LYS A 342 -14.49 17.70 6.05
C LYS A 342 -14.77 18.46 4.74
N PRO A 343 -16.00 18.39 4.18
CA PRO A 343 -16.34 19.13 2.97
C PRO A 343 -16.09 20.63 3.15
N GLY A 344 -15.46 21.26 2.14
CA GLY A 344 -15.07 22.67 2.18
C GLY A 344 -13.72 22.95 2.87
N GLN A 345 -13.07 21.93 3.45
CA GLN A 345 -11.67 22.03 3.89
C GLN A 345 -10.75 21.40 2.86
N PHE A 346 -9.60 22.02 2.63
CA PHE A 346 -8.59 21.47 1.74
C PHE A 346 -7.63 20.57 2.51
N TYR A 347 -7.36 19.40 1.93
CA TYR A 347 -6.34 18.48 2.39
C TYR A 347 -5.09 18.67 1.53
N TYR A 348 -4.01 19.09 2.17
CA TYR A 348 -2.72 19.32 1.55
C TYR A 348 -1.77 18.18 1.88
N TYR A 349 -1.11 17.64 0.87
CA TYR A 349 -0.05 16.66 1.08
C TYR A 349 0.98 16.70 -0.06
N VAL A 350 2.18 16.24 0.26
CA VAL A 350 3.26 16.05 -0.70
C VAL A 350 3.31 14.57 -1.09
N PRO A 351 3.12 14.20 -2.36
CA PRO A 351 3.22 12.82 -2.80
C PRO A 351 4.68 12.36 -2.73
N VAL A 352 4.99 11.41 -1.84
CA VAL A 352 6.34 10.87 -1.68
C VAL A 352 6.48 9.63 -2.57
N ASP A 353 7.25 9.75 -3.65
CA ASP A 353 7.53 8.63 -4.56
C ASP A 353 8.98 8.16 -4.35
N ASP A 354 9.17 6.93 -3.87
CA ASP A 354 10.51 6.34 -3.67
C ASP A 354 11.32 6.25 -4.98
N VAL A 355 10.64 6.29 -6.14
CA VAL A 355 11.26 6.18 -7.46
C VAL A 355 11.76 7.54 -7.97
N ASN A 356 11.13 8.65 -7.58
CA ASN A 356 11.45 10.00 -8.04
C ASN A 356 11.42 10.98 -6.88
N LYS A 357 12.55 11.13 -6.19
CA LYS A 357 12.73 12.11 -5.10
C LYS A 357 12.61 13.57 -5.56
N ASP A 358 12.65 13.82 -6.86
CA ASP A 358 12.69 15.17 -7.45
C ASP A 358 11.30 15.78 -7.77
N LYS A 359 10.22 15.17 -7.27
CA LYS A 359 8.86 15.71 -7.45
C LYS A 359 8.66 16.92 -6.54
N ASN A 360 8.99 18.10 -7.06
CA ASN A 360 8.78 19.39 -6.41
C ASN A 360 7.31 19.87 -6.52
N ILE A 361 6.36 19.01 -6.18
CA ILE A 361 4.92 19.30 -6.26
C ILE A 361 4.21 18.99 -4.95
N PHE A 362 3.10 19.67 -4.72
CA PHE A 362 2.14 19.32 -3.67
C PHE A 362 0.73 19.30 -4.26
N ILE A 363 -0.16 18.58 -3.58
CA ILE A 363 -1.54 18.42 -4.00
C ILE A 363 -2.45 18.97 -2.91
N ALA A 364 -3.43 19.76 -3.33
CA ALA A 364 -4.53 20.22 -2.50
C ALA A 364 -5.83 19.61 -3.02
N VAL A 365 -6.57 18.89 -2.18
CA VAL A 365 -7.82 18.22 -2.57
C VAL A 365 -8.94 18.49 -1.57
N THR A 366 -10.19 18.46 -2.05
CA THR A 366 -11.39 18.54 -1.20
C THR A 366 -12.51 17.68 -1.77
N ALA A 367 -13.36 17.16 -0.88
CA ALA A 367 -14.52 16.38 -1.26
C ALA A 367 -15.68 17.28 -1.72
N VAL A 368 -16.34 16.86 -2.80
CA VAL A 368 -17.59 17.42 -3.29
C VAL A 368 -18.71 16.52 -2.80
N THR A 369 -19.60 17.07 -1.98
CA THR A 369 -20.73 16.33 -1.41
C THR A 369 -22.05 16.95 -1.84
N VAL A 370 -23.05 16.09 -2.05
CA VAL A 370 -24.42 16.47 -2.38
C VAL A 370 -25.27 16.12 -1.17
N THR A 371 -26.05 17.09 -0.67
CA THR A 371 -26.94 16.87 0.47
C THR A 371 -28.38 17.12 0.07
N GLU A 372 -29.22 16.11 0.25
CA GLU A 372 -30.65 16.16 -0.01
C GLU A 372 -31.41 15.56 1.19
N GLN A 373 -32.42 16.26 1.72
CA GLN A 373 -33.27 15.78 2.83
C GLN A 373 -32.48 15.20 4.03
N LYS A 374 -31.40 15.87 4.44
CA LYS A 374 -30.47 15.46 5.52
C LYS A 374 -29.63 14.20 5.23
N ARG A 375 -29.64 13.69 4.00
CA ARG A 375 -28.73 12.64 3.53
C ARG A 375 -27.62 13.29 2.72
N THR A 376 -26.39 12.98 3.06
CA THR A 376 -25.21 13.48 2.34
C THR A 376 -24.54 12.31 1.63
N ALA A 377 -24.26 12.50 0.34
CA ALA A 377 -23.53 11.56 -0.49
C ALA A 377 -22.28 12.23 -1.06
N LEU A 378 -21.20 11.47 -1.21
CA LEU A 378 -19.99 11.91 -1.88
C LEU A 378 -20.21 11.85 -3.40
N ALA A 379 -20.11 12.99 -4.08
CA ALA A 379 -20.21 13.08 -5.53
C ALA A 379 -18.85 12.88 -6.21
N GLY A 380 -17.80 13.46 -5.63
CA GLY A 380 -16.46 13.36 -6.17
C GLY A 380 -15.44 14.07 -5.30
N ALA A 381 -14.24 14.22 -5.82
CA ALA A 381 -13.18 15.01 -5.20
C ALA A 381 -12.53 15.89 -6.27
N ILE A 382 -12.35 17.16 -5.93
CA ILE A 382 -11.70 18.16 -6.77
C ILE A 382 -10.37 18.56 -6.15
N GLY A 383 -9.38 18.81 -6.99
CA GLY A 383 -8.07 19.18 -6.51
C GLY A 383 -7.22 19.93 -7.52
N VAL A 384 -6.10 20.41 -7.01
CA VAL A 384 -5.11 21.16 -7.78
C VAL A 384 -3.72 20.63 -7.43
N GLN A 385 -2.93 20.38 -8.47
CA GLN A 385 -1.51 20.08 -8.37
C GLN A 385 -0.72 21.37 -8.64
N MET A 386 0.15 21.71 -7.70
CA MET A 386 0.93 22.95 -7.73
C MET A 386 2.42 22.67 -7.45
N SER A 387 3.27 23.57 -7.91
CA SER A 387 4.71 23.52 -7.64
C SER A 387 5.00 23.95 -6.19
N LEU A 388 5.97 23.29 -5.55
CA LEU A 388 6.41 23.68 -4.21
C LEU A 388 6.96 25.11 -4.17
N ASP A 389 7.56 25.59 -5.28
CA ASP A 389 8.09 26.96 -5.37
C ASP A 389 7.00 28.01 -5.15
N LEU A 390 5.79 27.79 -5.68
CA LEU A 390 4.66 28.69 -5.49
C LEU A 390 4.24 28.76 -4.03
N LEU A 391 4.18 27.60 -3.36
CA LEU A 391 3.82 27.53 -1.94
C LEU A 391 4.89 28.17 -1.06
N GLU A 392 6.16 27.86 -1.32
CA GLU A 392 7.30 28.43 -0.61
C GLU A 392 7.32 29.96 -0.75
N GLY A 393 7.20 30.47 -1.98
CA GLY A 393 7.18 31.92 -2.24
C GLY A 393 6.00 32.62 -1.54
N ARG A 394 4.80 32.03 -1.60
CA ARG A 394 3.62 32.59 -0.94
C ARG A 394 3.71 32.51 0.58
N PHE A 395 4.27 31.43 1.12
CA PHE A 395 4.50 31.25 2.54
C PHE A 395 5.49 32.27 3.07
N LEU A 396 6.66 32.43 2.43
CA LEU A 396 7.67 33.40 2.83
C LEU A 396 7.18 34.84 2.73
N ALA A 397 6.42 35.17 1.68
CA ALA A 397 5.81 36.49 1.53
C ALA A 397 4.78 36.81 2.63
N THR A 398 4.05 35.79 3.10
CA THR A 398 3.03 35.94 4.16
C THR A 398 3.66 35.92 5.55
N ALA A 399 4.73 35.15 5.75
CA ALA A 399 5.39 34.95 7.03
C ALA A 399 6.48 36.01 7.32
N LYS A 400 6.29 37.21 6.79
CA LYS A 400 7.16 38.37 6.99
C LYS A 400 6.39 39.49 7.67
N GLN A 401 6.82 39.84 8.87
CA GLN A 401 6.32 41.01 9.56
C GLN A 401 6.82 42.28 8.88
N ALA A 402 5.96 43.29 8.74
CA ALA A 402 6.33 44.56 8.11
C ALA A 402 7.34 45.31 8.96
N ASN A 403 8.38 45.89 8.34
CA ASN A 403 9.43 46.64 9.06
C ASN A 403 8.90 47.85 9.86
N ASN A 404 7.71 48.35 9.54
CA ASN A 404 7.06 49.47 10.21
C ASN A 404 6.23 49.06 11.44
N THR A 405 6.19 47.79 11.83
CA THR A 405 5.53 47.43 13.09
C THR A 405 6.32 47.97 14.27
N ASP A 406 5.62 48.66 15.17
CA ASP A 406 6.22 49.19 16.40
C ASP A 406 6.62 48.04 17.33
N CYS A 407 7.91 47.71 17.32
CA CYS A 407 8.53 46.66 18.14
C CYS A 407 9.10 47.18 19.46
N SER A 408 8.88 48.46 19.81
CA SER A 408 9.59 49.12 20.92
C SER A 408 9.27 48.56 22.31
N ASN A 409 8.15 47.84 22.47
CA ASN A 409 7.70 47.23 23.72
C ASN A 409 7.84 45.69 23.78
N VAL A 410 8.49 45.07 22.80
CA VAL A 410 8.65 43.60 22.74
C VAL A 410 10.10 43.24 23.02
N ASP A 411 10.35 42.63 24.17
CA ASP A 411 11.64 41.99 24.46
C ASP A 411 11.80 40.74 23.59
N GLY A 412 12.46 40.85 22.42
CA GLY A 412 12.70 39.73 21.52
C GLY A 412 13.06 40.11 20.08
N LEU A 413 13.08 39.09 19.21
CA LEU A 413 13.33 39.25 17.78
C LEU A 413 12.13 39.92 17.10
N CYS A 414 12.34 41.11 16.50
CA CYS A 414 11.31 41.84 15.77
C CYS A 414 11.98 42.78 14.73
N PRO A 415 11.51 42.83 13.47
CA PRO A 415 10.37 42.11 12.91
C PRO A 415 10.66 40.62 12.71
N LEU A 416 9.69 39.75 13.03
CA LEU A 416 9.82 38.31 12.80
C LEU A 416 9.69 38.03 11.29
N SER A 417 10.69 37.35 10.74
CA SER A 417 10.67 36.90 9.35
C SER A 417 11.21 35.48 9.25
N CYS A 418 10.44 34.61 8.59
CA CYS A 418 10.87 33.25 8.27
C CYS A 418 12.02 33.20 7.25
N GLU A 419 12.39 34.34 6.65
CA GLU A 419 13.61 34.46 5.84
C GLU A 419 14.88 34.53 6.70
N SER A 420 14.77 34.98 7.94
CA SER A 420 15.91 35.13 8.87
C SER A 420 16.56 33.78 9.19
N ILE A 421 17.79 33.83 9.71
CA ILE A 421 18.56 32.63 10.09
C ILE A 421 18.24 32.21 11.53
N GLU A 422 17.65 33.11 12.33
CA GLU A 422 17.39 32.93 13.76
C GLU A 422 16.13 32.10 14.05
N ILE A 423 15.21 32.00 13.09
CA ILE A 423 14.01 31.17 13.19
C ILE A 423 13.84 30.27 11.97
N ASN A 424 13.40 29.04 12.23
CA ASN A 424 13.01 28.06 11.22
C ASN A 424 11.49 27.93 11.22
N CYS A 425 10.88 28.11 10.05
CA CYS A 425 9.44 28.01 9.87
C CYS A 425 9.08 26.81 9.00
N TYR A 426 8.09 26.06 9.43
CA TYR A 426 7.63 24.85 8.78
C TYR A 426 6.11 24.90 8.59
N LEU A 427 5.63 24.42 7.45
CA LEU A 427 4.25 23.95 7.31
C LEU A 427 4.25 22.44 7.42
N VAL A 428 3.50 21.93 8.38
CA VAL A 428 3.42 20.50 8.71
C VAL A 428 1.98 20.05 8.54
N ASP A 429 1.76 18.88 7.97
CA ASP A 429 0.43 18.30 7.88
C ASP A 429 -0.04 17.68 9.21
N ASN A 430 -1.30 17.28 9.26
CA ASN A 430 -1.92 16.63 10.41
C ASN A 430 -1.27 15.28 10.80
N ASN A 431 -0.45 14.68 9.94
CA ASN A 431 0.30 13.46 10.23
C ASN A 431 1.76 13.73 10.64
N GLY A 432 2.19 14.99 10.67
CA GLY A 432 3.54 15.39 11.04
C GLY A 432 4.55 15.39 9.89
N PHE A 433 4.13 15.35 8.63
CA PHE A 433 5.03 15.49 7.47
C PHE A 433 5.16 16.96 7.06
N ILE A 434 6.39 17.35 6.73
CA ILE A 434 6.70 18.72 6.32
C ILE A 434 6.25 18.93 4.87
N VAL A 435 5.39 19.92 4.65
CA VAL A 435 4.89 20.34 3.33
C VAL A 435 5.73 21.48 2.77
N THR A 436 6.16 22.43 3.62
CA THR A 436 7.09 23.49 3.23
C THR A 436 8.11 23.75 4.36
N SER A 437 9.33 24.06 3.97
CA SER A 437 10.45 24.43 4.84
C SER A 437 11.38 25.35 4.05
N LYS A 438 12.18 26.14 4.76
CA LYS A 438 13.30 26.90 4.17
C LYS A 438 14.32 25.98 3.52
N GLU A 439 14.54 24.79 4.09
CA GLU A 439 15.40 23.77 3.49
C GLU A 439 14.57 22.73 2.73
N ARG A 440 14.80 22.62 1.42
CA ARG A 440 14.05 21.70 0.56
C ARG A 440 14.26 20.22 0.88
N SER A 441 15.37 19.88 1.54
CA SER A 441 15.68 18.50 1.94
C SER A 441 14.74 17.98 3.04
N ASP A 442 14.07 18.87 3.76
CA ASP A 442 13.12 18.54 4.83
C ASP A 442 11.73 18.18 4.29
N VAL A 443 11.37 18.66 3.10
CA VAL A 443 10.02 18.47 2.55
C VAL A 443 9.74 16.99 2.30
N GLY A 444 8.56 16.52 2.73
CA GLY A 444 8.14 15.13 2.67
C GLY A 444 8.73 14.24 3.76
N ARG A 445 9.65 14.75 4.60
CA ARG A 445 10.15 14.03 5.77
C ARG A 445 9.23 14.24 6.97
N PHE A 446 9.27 13.30 7.89
CA PHE A 446 8.57 13.43 9.15
C PHE A 446 9.26 14.45 10.04
N PHE A 447 8.50 15.40 10.59
CA PHE A 447 9.04 16.50 11.38
C PHE A 447 9.85 16.02 12.59
N GLY A 448 9.45 14.92 13.23
CA GLY A 448 10.20 14.34 14.35
C GLY A 448 11.59 13.79 14.00
N GLU A 449 11.87 13.53 12.71
CA GLU A 449 13.21 13.16 12.23
C GLU A 449 14.11 14.39 12.04
N VAL A 450 13.50 15.55 11.77
CA VAL A 450 14.18 16.84 11.58
C VAL A 450 14.42 17.49 12.94
N ASP A 451 13.36 17.65 13.74
CA ASP A 451 13.44 18.18 15.11
C ASP A 451 12.66 17.30 16.11
N GLY A 452 13.39 16.33 16.68
CA GLY A 452 12.86 15.44 17.71
C GLY A 452 12.53 16.14 19.02
N SER A 453 13.13 17.31 19.32
CA SER A 453 12.92 18.03 20.57
C SER A 453 11.54 18.67 20.63
N VAL A 454 11.15 19.36 19.55
CA VAL A 454 9.84 19.97 19.43
C VAL A 454 8.77 18.89 19.32
N MET A 455 8.98 17.85 18.48
CA MET A 455 8.02 16.76 18.37
C MET A 455 7.80 16.02 19.71
N ALA A 456 8.85 15.79 20.50
CA ALA A 456 8.71 15.20 21.84
C ALA A 456 7.85 16.05 22.78
N GLN A 457 7.99 17.38 22.72
CA GLN A 457 7.17 18.30 23.51
C GLN A 457 5.72 18.33 23.03
N LEU A 458 5.49 18.31 21.70
CA LEU A 458 4.15 18.22 21.11
C LEU A 458 3.42 16.91 21.49
N LEU A 459 4.15 15.81 21.61
CA LEU A 459 3.61 14.54 22.13
C LEU A 459 3.29 14.64 23.62
N LYS A 460 4.17 15.27 24.41
CA LYS A 460 4.00 15.44 25.85
C LYS A 460 2.79 16.32 26.20
N SER A 461 2.50 17.35 25.40
CA SER A 461 1.33 18.21 25.57
C SER A 461 0.04 17.62 25.00
N GLY A 462 0.10 16.47 24.31
CA GLY A 462 -1.06 15.82 23.72
C GLY A 462 -1.57 16.42 22.41
N LEU A 463 -0.84 17.38 21.82
CA LEU A 463 -1.14 17.98 20.52
C LEU A 463 -1.00 16.98 19.37
N PHE A 464 0.06 16.17 19.44
CA PHE A 464 0.22 15.01 18.58
C PHE A 464 0.00 13.75 19.40
N LYS A 465 -0.71 12.79 18.82
CA LYS A 465 -0.92 11.46 19.39
C LYS A 465 -0.13 10.45 18.58
N ARG A 466 0.63 9.62 19.30
CA ARG A 466 1.34 8.48 18.71
C ARG A 466 0.38 7.30 18.58
N VAL A 467 0.24 6.79 17.37
CA VAL A 467 -0.58 5.63 17.02
C VAL A 467 0.37 4.50 16.64
N THR A 468 0.26 3.34 17.29
CA THR A 468 1.08 2.17 16.93
C THR A 468 0.33 1.33 15.90
N LEU A 469 0.98 1.09 14.77
CA LEU A 469 0.47 0.28 13.65
C LEU A 469 1.32 -0.98 13.50
N TYR A 470 0.72 -2.10 13.09
CA TYR A 470 1.38 -3.42 13.08
C TYR A 470 1.30 -4.07 11.70
N ASP A 471 2.41 -4.17 10.97
CA ASP A 471 2.45 -4.97 9.75
C ASP A 471 2.88 -6.41 10.06
N TYR A 472 1.90 -7.33 10.07
CA TYR A 472 2.07 -8.77 10.24
C TYR A 472 2.48 -9.50 8.94
N GLN A 473 2.40 -8.83 7.80
CA GLN A 473 2.79 -9.39 6.51
C GLN A 473 4.15 -8.84 6.04
N ALA A 474 4.93 -8.25 6.93
CA ALA A 474 6.22 -7.65 6.59
C ALA A 474 7.29 -8.74 6.31
N MET A 475 8.28 -8.37 5.52
CA MET A 475 9.46 -9.19 5.25
C MET A 475 10.68 -8.47 5.82
N CYS A 476 11.37 -9.10 6.76
CA CYS A 476 12.57 -8.54 7.38
C CYS A 476 13.81 -9.23 6.84
N LYS A 477 14.91 -8.50 6.84
CA LYS A 477 16.22 -9.09 6.60
C LYS A 477 16.56 -10.00 7.77
N ASN A 478 16.95 -11.24 7.48
CA ASN A 478 17.37 -12.15 8.52
C ASN A 478 18.69 -11.65 9.14
N SER A 479 18.62 -11.02 10.32
CA SER A 479 19.80 -10.54 11.04
C SER A 479 20.49 -11.66 11.84
N HIS A 480 20.02 -12.91 11.78
CA HIS A 480 20.65 -14.05 12.46
C HIS A 480 21.94 -14.47 11.75
N HIS A 481 22.92 -13.58 11.74
CA HIS A 481 24.30 -13.99 11.91
C HIS A 481 24.55 -14.25 13.39
N HIS A 482 23.93 -15.28 13.95
CA HIS A 482 24.68 -16.08 14.90
C HIS A 482 25.72 -16.83 14.08
N THR A 483 26.83 -16.16 13.76
CA THR A 483 28.07 -16.90 13.62
C THR A 483 28.24 -17.56 14.96
N SER A 484 27.80 -18.81 15.09
CA SER A 484 28.24 -19.66 16.18
C SER A 484 29.75 -19.53 16.16
N ALA A 485 30.31 -18.86 17.16
CA ALA A 485 31.75 -18.67 17.30
C ALA A 485 32.44 -19.98 17.69
N ALA A 486 31.91 -21.13 17.25
CA ALA A 486 32.66 -22.34 17.08
C ALA A 486 33.56 -22.15 15.86
N ARG A 487 34.64 -21.38 16.03
CA ARG A 487 35.79 -21.47 15.14
C ARG A 487 36.24 -22.94 15.15
N PRO A 488 36.46 -23.61 14.01
CA PRO A 488 37.25 -24.82 14.04
C PRO A 488 38.67 -24.35 14.35
N LEU A 489 39.16 -24.62 15.56
CA LEU A 489 40.51 -24.31 16.07
C LEU A 489 41.67 -24.94 15.25
N LEU A 490 41.40 -25.47 14.06
CA LEU A 490 42.31 -26.26 13.23
C LEU A 490 42.74 -25.57 11.93
N SER A 491 42.30 -24.34 11.64
CA SER A 491 42.67 -23.65 10.38
C SER A 491 44.17 -23.39 10.17
N PRO A 492 45.02 -23.11 11.18
CA PRO A 492 46.44 -22.87 10.93
C PRO A 492 47.20 -24.15 10.57
N PHE A 493 46.83 -25.31 11.15
CA PHE A 493 47.46 -26.60 10.86
C PHE A 493 47.10 -27.11 9.45
N TYR A 494 45.87 -26.90 8.97
CA TYR A 494 45.50 -27.25 7.60
C TYR A 494 46.19 -26.37 6.55
N SER A 495 46.36 -25.07 6.84
CA SER A 495 47.16 -24.16 6.00
C SER A 495 48.63 -24.58 5.96
N LEU A 496 49.21 -24.93 7.11
CA LEU A 496 50.60 -25.38 7.21
C LEU A 496 50.81 -26.71 6.47
N THR A 497 49.91 -27.68 6.65
CA THR A 497 50.00 -28.99 5.96
C THR A 497 49.81 -28.85 4.45
N ALA A 498 48.93 -27.96 3.98
CA ALA A 498 48.80 -27.66 2.55
C ALA A 498 50.07 -27.02 1.97
N ALA A 499 50.68 -26.07 2.69
CA ALA A 499 51.94 -25.45 2.29
C ALA A 499 53.11 -26.46 2.27
N VAL A 500 53.21 -27.32 3.29
CA VAL A 500 54.21 -28.40 3.34
C VAL A 500 53.99 -29.40 2.20
N LYS A 501 52.74 -29.79 1.93
CA LYS A 501 52.42 -30.70 0.82
C LYS A 501 52.73 -30.09 -0.55
N TRP A 502 52.46 -28.79 -0.74
CA TRP A 502 52.85 -28.05 -1.93
C TRP A 502 54.38 -27.97 -2.09
N LEU A 503 55.10 -27.67 -1.00
CA LEU A 503 56.57 -27.62 -0.99
C LEU A 503 57.17 -28.98 -1.34
N PHE A 504 56.67 -30.07 -0.75
CA PHE A 504 57.12 -31.42 -1.04
C PHE A 504 56.80 -31.85 -2.47
N SER A 505 55.64 -31.47 -3.00
CA SER A 505 55.27 -31.76 -4.40
C SER A 505 56.24 -31.07 -5.37
N ASN A 506 56.58 -29.80 -5.12
CA ASN A 506 57.51 -29.06 -5.96
C ASN A 506 58.95 -29.54 -5.78
N LEU A 507 59.36 -29.94 -4.56
CA LEU A 507 60.68 -30.52 -4.32
C LEU A 507 60.82 -31.88 -5.03
N MET A 508 59.77 -32.71 -5.03
CA MET A 508 59.79 -33.98 -5.76
C MET A 508 59.82 -33.77 -7.28
N LEU A 509 59.06 -32.82 -7.81
CA LEU A 509 59.14 -32.43 -9.23
C LEU A 509 60.54 -31.91 -9.58
N PHE A 510 61.11 -31.04 -8.74
CA PHE A 510 62.47 -30.53 -8.91
C PHE A 510 63.52 -31.64 -8.90
N LEU A 511 63.42 -32.61 -7.98
CA LEU A 511 64.33 -33.76 -7.91
C LEU A 511 64.16 -34.74 -9.08
N LEU A 512 62.94 -34.88 -9.62
CA LEU A 512 62.66 -35.68 -10.82
C LEU A 512 63.16 -34.99 -12.10
N GLU A 513 63.15 -33.66 -12.15
CA GLU A 513 63.64 -32.85 -13.28
C GLU A 513 65.12 -32.43 -13.16
N PHE A 514 65.80 -32.72 -12.04
CA PHE A 514 67.21 -32.38 -11.83
C PHE A 514 68.15 -33.31 -12.61
N ASN A 515 68.18 -33.13 -13.93
CA ASN A 515 69.16 -33.73 -14.82
C ASN A 515 70.25 -32.68 -15.13
N ILE A 516 71.48 -32.93 -14.68
CA ILE A 516 72.64 -32.03 -14.78
C ILE A 516 72.97 -31.64 -16.25
N CYS A 517 72.39 -32.33 -17.23
CA CYS A 517 72.57 -32.01 -18.65
C CYS A 517 71.65 -30.90 -19.20
N GLY A 518 70.76 -30.30 -18.41
CA GLY A 518 69.88 -29.18 -18.85
C GLY A 518 70.52 -27.78 -18.73
N LEU A 519 71.71 -27.67 -18.15
CA LEU A 519 72.34 -26.37 -17.84
C LEU A 519 73.02 -25.68 -19.04
N TRP A 520 72.91 -26.25 -20.24
CA TRP A 520 73.73 -25.87 -21.40
C TRP A 520 72.97 -25.77 -22.73
N HIS A 521 71.66 -25.44 -22.76
CA HIS A 521 71.05 -24.87 -23.97
C HIS A 521 70.01 -23.79 -23.63
N ASN A 522 70.27 -22.61 -24.19
CA ASN A 522 69.52 -21.38 -24.08
C ASN A 522 68.34 -21.37 -25.06
N ASP A 523 67.41 -20.44 -24.83
CA ASP A 523 66.27 -20.04 -25.68
C ASP A 523 65.01 -20.92 -25.60
N TYR A 524 63.95 -20.40 -24.98
CA TYR A 524 62.93 -19.60 -25.68
C TYR A 524 62.04 -18.86 -24.68
N LEU A 525 61.96 -17.55 -24.87
CA LEU A 525 61.05 -16.62 -24.20
C LEU A 525 59.61 -16.89 -24.68
N VAL A 526 58.73 -17.34 -23.81
CA VAL A 526 57.27 -17.38 -24.08
C VAL A 526 56.52 -16.63 -23.00
N ASP A 527 55.88 -15.56 -23.45
CA ASP A 527 55.01 -14.64 -22.74
C ASP A 527 53.79 -15.37 -22.14
N ALA A 528 53.73 -15.44 -20.80
CA ALA A 528 52.63 -16.07 -20.08
C ALA A 528 51.60 -15.00 -19.65
N LYS A 529 50.52 -14.88 -20.43
CA LYS A 529 49.29 -14.18 -20.04
C LYS A 529 48.63 -14.94 -18.87
N SER A 530 48.79 -14.46 -17.65
CA SER A 530 48.07 -14.98 -16.48
C SER A 530 46.63 -14.42 -16.46
N GLY A 531 45.68 -15.29 -16.80
CA GLY A 531 44.26 -15.04 -16.58
C GLY A 531 43.98 -14.98 -15.08
N TYR A 532 43.70 -13.78 -14.57
CA TYR A 532 43.19 -13.59 -13.23
C TYR A 532 41.82 -14.27 -13.11
N HIS A 533 41.74 -15.35 -12.32
CA HIS A 533 40.49 -15.84 -11.76
C HIS A 533 39.89 -14.74 -10.87
N THR A 534 38.94 -14.00 -11.41
CA THR A 534 38.04 -13.17 -10.63
C THR A 534 37.20 -14.10 -9.76
N THR A 535 37.55 -14.15 -8.48
CA THR A 535 36.66 -14.69 -7.45
C THR A 535 35.43 -13.80 -7.42
N HIS A 536 34.36 -14.26 -8.07
CA HIS A 536 33.02 -13.74 -7.85
C HIS A 536 32.69 -13.87 -6.37
N LYS A 537 32.94 -12.82 -5.58
CA LYS A 537 32.17 -12.55 -4.38
C LYS A 537 30.72 -12.38 -4.84
N GLN A 538 29.98 -13.48 -4.92
CA GLN A 538 28.54 -13.41 -4.82
C GLN A 538 28.27 -12.69 -3.51
N LYS A 539 27.81 -11.43 -3.59
CA LYS A 539 27.02 -10.82 -2.52
C LYS A 539 25.93 -11.85 -2.23
N LYS A 540 26.06 -12.61 -1.13
CA LYS A 540 24.94 -13.39 -0.61
C LYS A 540 23.82 -12.38 -0.41
N ALA A 541 22.81 -12.44 -1.27
CA ALA A 541 21.58 -11.70 -1.06
C ALA A 541 21.08 -12.13 0.32
N GLU A 542 21.00 -11.19 1.25
CA GLU A 542 20.44 -11.41 2.58
C GLU A 542 19.03 -11.94 2.38
N SER A 543 18.76 -13.16 2.85
CA SER A 543 17.44 -13.76 2.68
C SER A 543 16.43 -13.01 3.55
N MET A 544 15.35 -12.55 2.91
CA MET A 544 14.22 -11.95 3.57
C MET A 544 13.33 -13.05 4.16
N VAL A 545 12.88 -12.89 5.39
CA VAL A 545 12.01 -13.84 6.11
C VAL A 545 10.77 -13.09 6.62
N PRO A 546 9.58 -13.73 6.68
CA PRO A 546 8.41 -13.13 7.30
C PRO A 546 8.71 -12.69 8.73
N CYS A 547 8.25 -11.49 9.08
CA CYS A 547 8.41 -10.90 10.40
C CYS A 547 7.23 -10.00 10.70
N ASN A 548 7.00 -9.71 11.98
CA ASN A 548 6.00 -8.73 12.36
C ASN A 548 6.72 -7.44 12.73
N THR A 549 6.28 -6.36 12.12
CA THR A 549 6.87 -5.03 12.35
C THR A 549 5.84 -4.11 12.97
N GLU A 550 6.27 -3.32 13.94
CA GLU A 550 5.50 -2.20 14.45
C GLU A 550 6.10 -0.90 13.90
N TYR A 551 5.25 0.04 13.52
CA TYR A 551 5.69 1.38 13.15
C TYR A 551 4.78 2.43 13.80
N PRO A 552 5.36 3.55 14.26
CA PRO A 552 4.59 4.64 14.84
C PRO A 552 4.00 5.49 13.71
N GLY A 553 2.69 5.71 13.74
CA GLY A 553 2.01 6.79 13.05
C GLY A 553 1.72 7.95 14.01
N PHE A 554 1.49 9.13 13.46
CA PHE A 554 1.17 10.32 14.24
C PHE A 554 -0.06 11.02 13.69
N ILE A 555 -0.85 11.59 14.60
CA ILE A 555 -2.03 12.38 14.25
C ILE A 555 -2.11 13.61 15.14
N TYR A 556 -2.38 14.75 14.53
CA TYR A 556 -2.62 16.02 15.20
C TYR A 556 -4.05 16.08 15.74
N ASP A 557 -4.18 16.52 16.99
CA ASP A 557 -5.47 16.76 17.63
C ASP A 557 -5.99 18.17 17.28
N THR A 558 -7.02 18.22 16.42
CA THR A 558 -7.62 19.47 15.94
C THR A 558 -8.39 20.26 17.01
N THR A 559 -8.54 19.74 18.23
CA THR A 559 -9.19 20.47 19.33
C THR A 559 -8.35 21.64 19.85
N ILE A 560 -7.02 21.54 19.74
CA ILE A 560 -6.09 22.56 20.24
C ILE A 560 -5.51 23.31 19.04
N ARG A 561 -5.90 24.58 18.86
CA ARG A 561 -5.55 25.37 17.66
C ARG A 561 -4.18 26.04 17.73
N GLU A 562 -3.73 26.38 18.94
CA GLU A 562 -2.53 27.19 19.15
C GLU A 562 -1.77 26.69 20.37
N THR A 563 -0.45 26.75 20.31
CA THR A 563 0.40 26.49 21.48
C THR A 563 1.71 27.24 21.35
N ASN A 564 2.27 27.63 22.49
CA ASN A 564 3.64 28.07 22.60
C ASN A 564 4.30 27.38 23.79
N SER A 565 5.57 27.03 23.65
CA SER A 565 6.31 26.40 24.74
C SER A 565 7.79 26.66 24.61
N ILE A 566 8.48 26.59 25.74
CA ILE A 566 9.93 26.69 25.85
C ILE A 566 10.48 25.33 26.25
N ILE A 567 11.46 24.85 25.49
CA ILE A 567 12.16 23.57 25.70
C ILE A 567 13.52 23.89 26.31
N LYS A 568 13.84 23.27 27.46
CA LYS A 568 15.14 23.42 28.12
C LYS A 568 16.08 22.33 27.63
N CYS A 569 17.14 22.69 26.89
CA CYS A 569 18.12 21.78 26.29
C CYS A 569 19.45 21.82 27.04
N GLY A 570 19.39 21.69 28.38
CA GLY A 570 20.54 21.83 29.26
C GLY A 570 20.99 23.28 29.42
N ARG A 571 21.91 23.76 28.54
CA ARG A 571 22.52 25.09 28.63
C ARG A 571 21.84 26.17 27.79
N CYS A 572 20.98 25.79 26.85
CA CYS A 572 20.18 26.71 26.05
C CYS A 572 18.69 26.40 26.18
N GLN A 573 17.87 27.38 25.82
CA GLN A 573 16.42 27.24 25.75
C GLN A 573 16.00 27.44 24.30
N LYS A 574 15.01 26.66 23.87
CA LYS A 574 14.48 26.68 22.51
C LYS A 574 12.97 26.92 22.59
N MET A 575 12.49 28.01 22.02
CA MET A 575 11.06 28.28 21.97
C MET A 575 10.46 27.81 20.64
N PHE A 576 9.20 27.40 20.68
CA PHE A 576 8.40 27.18 19.49
C PHE A 576 6.98 27.68 19.66
N VAL A 577 6.35 28.01 18.53
CA VAL A 577 4.94 28.37 18.42
C VAL A 577 4.33 27.51 17.32
N LEU A 578 3.19 26.90 17.60
CA LEU A 578 2.39 26.16 16.63
C LEU A 578 1.03 26.81 16.49
N GLN A 579 0.60 27.00 15.25
CA GLN A 579 -0.67 27.59 14.88
C GLN A 579 -1.37 26.75 13.80
N GLN A 580 -2.62 26.37 14.01
CA GLN A 580 -3.42 25.69 12.98
C GLN A 580 -3.87 26.68 11.90
N ILE A 581 -3.75 26.28 10.63
CA ILE A 581 -4.28 27.03 9.50
C ILE A 581 -5.76 26.66 9.29
N VAL A 582 -6.63 27.68 9.36
CA VAL A 582 -8.08 27.52 9.23
C VAL A 582 -8.44 26.90 7.88
N ASN A 583 -9.47 26.04 7.87
CA ASN A 583 -9.97 25.33 6.68
C ASN A 583 -8.94 24.44 5.96
N SER A 584 -7.91 24.00 6.68
CA SER A 584 -6.90 23.07 6.16
C SER A 584 -6.49 22.03 7.20
N ASN A 585 -5.80 20.99 6.74
CA ASN A 585 -5.11 20.03 7.61
C ASN A 585 -3.71 20.49 8.05
N LEU A 586 -3.29 21.71 7.70
CA LEU A 586 -1.94 22.20 7.95
C LEU A 586 -1.82 22.92 9.31
N VAL A 587 -0.64 22.80 9.90
CA VAL A 587 -0.19 23.57 11.05
C VAL A 587 1.10 24.30 10.69
N MET A 588 1.19 25.58 11.03
CA MET A 588 2.40 26.37 10.94
C MET A 588 3.18 26.22 12.24
N LEU A 589 4.45 25.89 12.13
CA LEU A 589 5.35 25.73 13.27
C LEU A 589 6.55 26.64 13.09
N VAL A 590 6.76 27.54 14.06
CA VAL A 590 7.91 28.45 14.10
C VAL A 590 8.79 28.04 15.27
N VAL A 591 10.06 27.81 14.99
CA VAL A 591 11.03 27.25 15.93
C VAL A 591 12.28 28.11 15.94
N GLN A 592 12.80 28.46 17.12
CA GLN A 592 14.07 29.18 17.22
C GLN A 592 15.26 28.30 16.80
N ALA A 593 16.16 28.82 15.97
CA ALA A 593 17.26 28.07 15.37
C ALA A 593 18.54 28.00 16.24
N ASP A 594 18.68 28.89 17.24
CA ASP A 594 19.95 29.12 17.97
C ASP A 594 20.42 27.97 18.87
N CYS A 595 19.56 26.98 19.16
CA CYS A 595 19.81 25.93 20.14
C CYS A 595 19.64 24.53 19.54
N ASP A 596 20.73 23.76 19.50
CA ASP A 596 20.70 22.34 19.12
C ASP A 596 20.40 21.45 20.33
N CYS A 597 19.23 20.80 20.28
CA CYS A 597 18.71 19.93 21.33
C CYS A 597 18.92 18.42 21.04
N SER A 598 19.61 18.08 19.94
CA SER A 598 19.80 16.70 19.45
C SER A 598 20.45 15.75 20.46
N ARG A 599 21.31 16.28 21.35
CA ARG A 599 21.98 15.50 22.40
C ARG A 599 21.04 14.98 23.49
N GLN A 600 19.99 15.74 23.81
CA GLN A 600 19.04 15.40 24.86
C GLN A 600 17.79 14.70 24.30
N TYR A 601 17.40 15.04 23.08
CA TYR A 601 16.24 14.50 22.40
C TYR A 601 16.70 13.81 21.12
N SER A 602 16.62 12.47 21.10
CA SER A 602 16.91 11.72 19.88
C SER A 602 15.82 11.95 18.82
N PRO A 603 16.17 11.89 17.52
CA PRO A 603 15.18 11.93 16.45
C PRO A 603 14.09 10.86 16.61
N ILE A 604 12.85 11.24 16.37
CA ILE A 604 11.69 10.33 16.40
C ILE A 604 11.46 9.85 14.98
N THR A 605 11.82 8.60 14.69
CA THR A 605 11.74 8.01 13.36
C THR A 605 10.42 7.26 13.12
N LEU A 606 10.00 7.20 11.86
CA LEU A 606 8.89 6.35 11.41
C LEU A 606 9.35 4.96 10.97
N THR A 607 10.62 4.62 11.21
CA THR A 607 11.21 3.35 10.76
C THR A 607 10.51 2.17 11.43
N PRO A 608 10.03 1.18 10.66
CA PRO A 608 9.43 -0.02 11.23
C PRO A 608 10.46 -0.76 12.07
N ARG A 609 10.01 -1.22 13.24
CA ARG A 609 10.80 -2.01 14.18
C ARG A 609 10.27 -3.42 14.20
N GLU A 610 11.17 -4.39 14.08
CA GLU A 610 10.81 -5.79 14.25
C GLU A 610 10.40 -6.04 15.70
N VAL A 611 9.19 -6.55 15.88
CA VAL A 611 8.70 -6.99 17.18
C VAL A 611 9.30 -8.37 17.46
N LYS A 612 10.29 -8.45 18.35
CA LYS A 612 10.92 -9.71 18.73
C LYS A 612 10.05 -10.44 19.76
N TYR A 613 9.44 -11.54 19.31
CA TYR A 613 8.52 -12.37 20.09
C TYR A 613 9.24 -13.15 21.19
N ILE A 614 9.38 -12.57 22.39
CA ILE A 614 9.64 -13.33 23.62
C ILE A 614 8.40 -13.37 24.54
N LEU A 615 7.42 -12.48 24.36
CA LEU A 615 6.23 -12.40 25.24
C LEU A 615 4.86 -12.63 24.58
N LEU A 616 4.74 -12.60 23.24
CA LEU A 616 3.43 -12.78 22.57
C LEU A 616 3.05 -14.25 22.27
N GLN A 617 4.00 -15.19 22.33
CA GLN A 617 3.70 -16.63 22.12
C GLN A 617 2.74 -17.20 23.17
N LEU A 618 2.57 -16.57 24.33
CA LEU A 618 1.56 -16.99 25.30
C LEU A 618 0.15 -16.50 24.95
N PHE A 619 -0.01 -15.44 24.14
CA PHE A 619 -1.33 -14.87 23.82
C PHE A 619 -1.90 -15.37 22.49
N VAL A 620 -1.10 -15.41 21.41
CA VAL A 620 -1.61 -15.83 20.08
C VAL A 620 -1.75 -17.35 20.00
N THR A 621 -0.76 -18.09 20.49
CA THR A 621 -0.82 -19.57 20.51
C THR A 621 -1.92 -20.06 21.45
N ALA A 622 -2.20 -19.37 22.56
CA ALA A 622 -3.35 -19.67 23.42
C ALA A 622 -4.69 -19.30 22.78
N ARG A 623 -4.81 -18.18 22.06
CA ARG A 623 -6.04 -17.78 21.37
C ARG A 623 -6.37 -18.67 20.17
N VAL A 624 -5.38 -19.05 19.35
CA VAL A 624 -5.62 -19.87 18.15
C VAL A 624 -5.81 -21.36 18.49
N LEU A 625 -5.10 -21.92 19.48
CA LEU A 625 -5.33 -23.31 19.91
C LEU A 625 -6.64 -23.50 20.70
N ALA A 626 -7.07 -22.52 21.49
CA ALA A 626 -8.27 -22.66 22.33
C ALA A 626 -9.54 -22.94 21.51
N TYR A 627 -9.63 -22.44 20.27
CA TYR A 627 -10.82 -22.60 19.43
C TYR A 627 -10.71 -23.71 18.37
N ARG A 628 -9.50 -24.04 17.89
CA ARG A 628 -9.30 -25.16 16.94
C ARG A 628 -9.66 -26.52 17.52
N LEU A 629 -9.55 -26.69 18.85
CA LEU A 629 -10.01 -27.91 19.52
C LEU A 629 -11.54 -28.00 19.60
N THR A 630 -12.28 -26.89 19.74
CA THR A 630 -13.73 -26.94 19.99
C THR A 630 -14.54 -27.35 18.77
N ILE A 631 -14.10 -26.96 17.55
CA ILE A 631 -14.83 -27.27 16.32
C ILE A 631 -14.57 -28.71 15.84
N LYS A 632 -13.37 -29.26 16.09
CA LYS A 632 -13.05 -30.67 15.74
C LYS A 632 -13.54 -31.69 16.75
N LEU A 633 -13.78 -31.32 18.02
CA LEU A 633 -14.33 -32.24 19.02
C LEU A 633 -15.84 -32.43 18.90
N ASN A 634 -16.59 -31.43 18.41
CA ASN A 634 -18.04 -31.57 18.21
C ASN A 634 -18.45 -32.35 16.94
N SER A 635 -17.51 -32.61 16.02
CA SER A 635 -17.74 -33.45 14.83
C SER A 635 -17.26 -34.90 14.99
N ILE A 636 -16.67 -35.25 16.15
CA ILE A 636 -16.10 -36.60 16.41
C ILE A 636 -16.87 -37.37 17.51
N LEU A 637 -17.85 -36.74 18.17
CA LEU A 637 -18.71 -37.40 19.15
C LEU A 637 -20.19 -37.25 18.74
N PRO A 638 -20.83 -38.29 18.17
CA PRO A 638 -22.29 -38.35 18.20
C PRO A 638 -22.74 -38.59 19.65
N VAL A 639 -23.80 -37.89 20.05
CA VAL A 639 -24.57 -38.23 21.27
C VAL A 639 -25.12 -39.65 21.15
#